data_AF-A0A949DUF5-F1
#
_entry.id   AF-A0A949DUF5-F1
#
_cell.length_a   1.000
_cell.length_b   1.000
_cell.length_c   1.000
_cell.angle_alpha   90.00
_cell.angle_beta   90.00
_cell.angle_gamma   90.00
#
_symmetry.space_group_name_H-M   'P 1'
#
loop_
_entity.id
_entity.type
_entity.pdbx_description
1 polymer ?
#
loop_
_entity_poly.entity_id
_entity_poly.type
_entity_poly.pdbx_seq_one_letter_code
_entity_poly.pdbx_strand_id
1 'polypeptide(L)'
;MNRSSTYLLFLLFLLFSTIFLHHTSSLADQPPPRNPNSAKECAICHYRWIDTFFIDGKGTDLVPYEETTKAVASQEMCFSCHDGSVADSRGKVYNDHRHPINKPPPPGMEIPAIFPLDDKGNMQCFTCHTAHGVSSEMGIERAVFIRASNDNSSMCMMCHKGKEGGPAAGNHPIGTIKRPIPEKMLSRGSVEGSDKKQLICQTCHTVHGSPYDNFLVDNNRDSAQLCLDCHEEKGGVLNTGHDLRRSAANSKNSKGQNPEKSGICGACHLVHGAKKVALWARELPDKSENRIQDLCISCHNRQGLAPEKLLKGYAHPVNISLKDKGMTPDLPVYDLKGKQIPFKSKEALLTCLTCHDPHQKGTDRQAKMTPPSSSFLRVEGGQPERLCRQCHVQQARIVGSDHDLRNTGPTTKNDRGQSALESDVCGVCHLVHGAQTENLWARNVPGKSTFPAQDLCLTCHKSKGEADKKVIGGHSHPVDIDPAKKGINTKLPLYDKQGKKAGNGVIACLTCHNPHQWNPQKPEDHGGNNPEGNAKNSFLRLEVAPRPVLCGNCHGAKAYVEKTDHDLTITAPKAKNMQGQTPAESGVCGACHIIHNGKNKVRLWARDYGIGKGIMDRMCNSCHSETGSGRNKVPKVSTHPEKQLIANPGRNSKDQANYFPLFDNATGAFKTVGDIACSSCHDVHQWDPKQASQGTGNNLEGKATNSFLRIQTYNMICKDCHGLDSLFRFKYYHDSKKRKPMPAP
;
A
#
# COMPACT_ATOMS: atom_id res chain seq x y z
N MET A 1 -10.70 81.41 23.49
CA MET A 1 -12.09 81.06 23.89
C MET A 1 -11.96 80.28 25.21
N ASN A 2 -11.91 80.96 26.38
CA ASN A 2 -13.04 81.27 27.30
C ASN A 2 -13.85 80.02 27.72
N ARG A 3 -14.15 79.70 28.99
CA ARG A 3 -13.98 80.36 30.31
C ARG A 3 -14.32 79.36 31.45
N SER A 4 -13.56 79.46 32.57
CA SER A 4 -13.93 79.43 34.02
C SER A 4 -14.72 78.26 34.65
N SER A 5 -14.33 77.59 35.75
CA SER A 5 -13.72 77.91 37.07
C SER A 5 -14.73 78.08 38.24
N THR A 6 -14.53 77.24 39.27
CA THR A 6 -14.53 77.49 40.74
C THR A 6 -15.72 78.12 41.46
N TYR A 7 -16.42 77.31 42.28
CA TYR A 7 -16.95 77.61 43.64
C TYR A 7 -17.18 76.20 44.27
N LEU A 8 -16.57 75.76 45.38
CA LEU A 8 -16.98 76.10 46.74
C LEU A 8 -16.09 75.37 47.78
N LEU A 9 -14.78 75.63 47.77
CA LEU A 9 -13.97 75.57 49.00
C LEU A 9 -14.15 76.94 49.65
N PHE A 10 -15.05 77.14 50.63
CA PHE A 10 -14.95 78.27 51.60
C PHE A 10 -16.01 78.34 52.74
N LEU A 11 -16.80 77.29 53.03
CA LEU A 11 -17.97 77.50 53.92
C LEU A 11 -18.24 76.47 55.03
N LEU A 12 -17.24 75.75 55.52
CA LEU A 12 -17.41 74.98 56.79
C LEU A 12 -16.12 74.86 57.62
N PHE A 13 -15.24 75.86 57.51
CA PHE A 13 -14.40 76.26 58.63
C PHE A 13 -15.22 77.30 59.42
N LEU A 14 -15.32 77.13 60.75
CA LEU A 14 -15.91 78.09 61.71
C LEU A 14 -17.43 77.99 61.98
N LEU A 15 -17.86 76.85 62.50
CA LEU A 15 -18.87 76.84 63.57
C LEU A 15 -18.28 76.05 64.74
N PHE A 16 -17.86 76.81 65.76
CA PHE A 16 -17.51 76.40 67.13
C PHE A 16 -16.25 75.52 67.29
N SER A 17 -15.02 75.98 67.56
CA SER A 17 -14.49 76.95 68.54
C SER A 17 -15.23 77.04 69.88
N THR A 18 -14.47 76.94 70.97
CA THR A 18 -14.81 77.12 72.40
C THR A 18 -15.50 75.88 73.00
N ILE A 19 -15.02 75.14 74.00
CA ILE A 19 -14.24 75.40 75.23
C ILE A 19 -13.66 74.03 75.69
N PHE A 20 -12.34 73.85 75.78
CA PHE A 20 -11.51 74.05 76.99
C PHE A 20 -11.72 72.99 78.12
N LEU A 21 -10.66 72.18 78.29
CA LEU A 21 -10.07 71.62 79.53
C LEU A 21 -10.87 70.70 80.47
N HIS A 22 -10.37 69.45 80.57
CA HIS A 22 -9.98 68.70 81.79
C HIS A 22 -10.47 67.23 81.80
N HIS A 23 -9.59 66.28 81.55
CA HIS A 23 -8.94 65.48 82.60
C HIS A 23 -8.13 64.31 82.02
N THR A 24 -6.91 64.19 82.53
CA THR A 24 -6.03 63.02 82.47
C THR A 24 -6.63 61.85 83.23
N SER A 25 -6.65 60.65 82.63
CA SER A 25 -6.58 59.35 83.32
C SER A 25 -6.03 58.30 82.35
N SER A 26 -4.99 57.59 82.78
CA SER A 26 -4.47 56.38 82.13
C SER A 26 -5.43 55.19 82.25
N LEU A 27 -5.22 54.20 81.37
CA LEU A 27 -5.31 52.74 81.54
C LEU A 27 -6.20 52.02 80.51
N ALA A 28 -5.53 51.11 79.81
CA ALA A 28 -5.85 49.68 79.71
C ALA A 28 -7.10 49.21 78.95
N ASP A 29 -6.86 48.10 78.23
CA ASP A 29 -7.78 47.02 77.88
C ASP A 29 -9.18 47.39 77.37
N GLN A 30 -9.29 47.43 76.04
CA GLN A 30 -10.51 46.96 75.39
C GLN A 30 -10.48 45.42 75.42
N PRO A 31 -11.43 44.73 76.09
CA PRO A 31 -11.44 43.28 76.09
C PRO A 31 -11.75 42.77 74.68
N PRO A 32 -11.11 41.68 74.23
CA PRO A 32 -11.39 41.11 72.92
C PRO A 32 -12.84 40.60 72.86
N PRO A 33 -13.45 40.56 71.66
CA PRO A 33 -14.82 40.10 71.49
C PRO A 33 -14.94 38.66 71.98
N ARG A 34 -15.74 38.46 73.05
CA ARG A 34 -16.04 37.15 73.62
C ARG A 34 -17.05 36.42 72.73
N ASN A 35 -16.55 35.70 71.73
CA ASN A 35 -17.28 34.58 71.13
C ASN A 35 -16.48 33.28 71.39
N PRO A 36 -16.74 32.55 72.50
CA PRO A 36 -15.79 31.60 73.05
C PRO A 36 -15.70 30.22 72.35
N ASN A 37 -16.47 29.97 71.29
CA ASN A 37 -16.54 28.61 70.74
C ASN A 37 -15.58 28.38 69.56
N SER A 38 -15.35 29.37 68.69
CA SER A 38 -14.45 29.21 67.53
C SER A 38 -12.96 29.35 67.86
N ALA A 39 -12.60 30.10 68.92
CA ALA A 39 -11.20 30.36 69.28
C ALA A 39 -10.43 29.09 69.70
N LYS A 40 -11.09 28.12 70.36
CA LYS A 40 -10.48 26.84 70.74
C LYS A 40 -10.11 25.97 69.54
N GLU A 41 -10.95 26.00 68.51
CA GLU A 41 -10.77 25.19 67.31
C GLU A 41 -9.72 25.81 66.39
N CYS A 42 -9.69 27.14 66.28
CA CYS A 42 -8.66 27.84 65.54
C CYS A 42 -7.29 27.82 66.24
N ALA A 43 -7.27 27.71 67.57
CA ALA A 43 -6.06 27.56 68.37
C ALA A 43 -5.26 26.27 68.11
N ILE A 44 -5.90 25.25 67.51
CA ILE A 44 -5.23 24.01 67.08
C ILE A 44 -4.09 24.32 66.11
N CYS A 45 -4.31 25.26 65.18
CA CYS A 45 -3.30 25.66 64.20
C CYS A 45 -2.62 26.97 64.61
N HIS A 46 -3.36 27.90 65.21
CA HIS A 46 -2.85 29.18 65.66
C HIS A 46 -2.52 29.12 67.16
N TYR A 47 -1.36 28.58 67.52
CA TYR A 47 -0.92 28.47 68.92
C TYR A 47 -0.99 29.82 69.68
N ARG A 48 -0.74 30.95 69.00
CA ARG A 48 -0.91 32.32 69.55
C ARG A 48 -2.37 32.78 69.68
N TRP A 49 -3.36 32.02 69.25
CA TRP A 49 -4.78 32.32 69.53
C TRP A 49 -5.25 31.65 70.82
N ILE A 50 -4.39 30.80 71.40
CA ILE A 50 -4.47 30.38 72.81
C ILE A 50 -4.19 31.58 73.74
N ASP A 51 -3.79 32.76 73.24
CA ASP A 51 -3.64 34.00 74.05
C ASP A 51 -4.89 34.32 74.91
N THR A 52 -6.08 33.86 74.51
CA THR A 52 -7.30 33.90 75.36
C THR A 52 -7.22 33.06 76.66
N PHE A 53 -6.19 32.22 76.80
CA PHE A 53 -5.90 31.31 77.92
C PHE A 53 -4.52 31.55 78.57
N PHE A 54 -3.64 32.38 77.97
CA PHE A 54 -2.35 32.78 78.55
C PHE A 54 -2.43 34.23 79.04
N ILE A 55 -2.54 34.44 80.35
CA ILE A 55 -2.90 35.74 80.94
C ILE A 55 -1.81 36.83 80.81
N ASP A 56 -0.56 36.52 80.45
CA ASP A 56 0.56 37.49 80.57
C ASP A 56 1.53 37.58 79.38
N GLY A 57 1.21 37.02 78.20
CA GLY A 57 2.08 37.11 77.01
C GLY A 57 3.46 36.48 77.18
N LYS A 58 3.61 35.49 78.08
CA LYS A 58 4.84 34.73 78.34
C LYS A 58 4.64 33.26 77.98
N GLY A 59 5.71 32.59 77.53
CA GLY A 59 5.73 31.17 77.22
C GLY A 59 5.61 30.31 78.48
N THR A 60 5.63 28.99 78.32
CA THR A 60 5.63 28.05 79.45
C THR A 60 7.05 27.56 79.76
N ASP A 61 7.25 26.94 80.91
CA ASP A 61 8.52 26.27 81.26
C ASP A 61 8.88 25.13 80.27
N LEU A 62 7.91 24.67 79.48
CA LEU A 62 8.08 23.60 78.48
C LEU A 62 8.37 24.14 77.07
N VAL A 63 7.88 25.33 76.74
CA VAL A 63 7.98 25.92 75.38
C VAL A 63 8.05 27.46 75.47
N PRO A 64 9.10 28.11 74.94
CA PRO A 64 9.21 29.58 74.91
C PRO A 64 8.14 30.23 74.03
N TYR A 65 7.82 31.50 74.30
CA TYR A 65 6.86 32.26 73.49
C TYR A 65 7.46 32.57 72.11
N GLU A 66 6.88 31.99 71.05
CA GLU A 66 7.34 32.25 69.68
C GLU A 66 6.79 33.57 69.14
N GLU A 67 7.59 34.64 69.24
CA GLU A 67 7.22 35.99 68.77
C GLU A 67 7.18 36.12 67.24
N THR A 68 7.90 35.27 66.53
CA THR A 68 8.01 35.31 65.07
C THR A 68 8.06 33.89 64.53
N THR A 69 7.03 33.47 63.79
CA THR A 69 7.20 32.74 62.51
C THR A 69 5.85 32.25 62.00
N LYS A 70 5.78 32.07 60.69
CA LYS A 70 4.69 31.45 59.93
C LYS A 70 4.55 29.94 60.25
N ALA A 71 4.70 29.53 61.52
CA ALA A 71 4.68 28.13 61.97
C ALA A 71 3.40 27.40 61.56
N VAL A 72 2.28 28.13 61.50
CA VAL A 72 0.97 27.63 61.05
C VAL A 72 0.95 27.12 59.60
N ALA A 73 1.91 27.52 58.79
CA ALA A 73 2.09 27.07 57.40
C ALA A 73 3.32 26.18 57.24
N SER A 74 3.97 25.73 58.33
CA SER A 74 5.14 24.87 58.22
C SER A 74 4.78 23.44 57.81
N GLN A 75 5.78 22.70 57.35
CA GLN A 75 5.61 21.29 56.98
C GLN A 75 5.25 20.44 58.20
N GLU A 76 5.76 20.80 59.37
CA GLU A 76 5.53 20.15 60.67
C GLU A 76 4.09 20.31 61.11
N MET A 77 3.50 21.50 60.92
CA MET A 77 2.07 21.74 61.19
C MET A 77 1.16 20.94 60.27
N CYS A 78 1.53 20.81 58.99
CA CYS A 78 0.80 19.90 58.09
C CYS A 78 0.96 18.44 58.55
N PHE A 79 2.14 18.07 59.08
CA PHE A 79 2.44 16.70 59.49
C PHE A 79 1.67 16.30 60.74
N SER A 80 1.40 17.20 61.69
CA SER A 80 0.66 16.86 62.92
C SER A 80 -0.77 16.36 62.67
N CYS A 81 -1.35 16.62 61.49
CA CYS A 81 -2.63 16.03 61.07
C CYS A 81 -2.46 14.79 60.17
N HIS A 82 -1.29 14.64 59.55
CA HIS A 82 -0.95 13.54 58.63
C HIS A 82 -0.06 12.46 59.28
N ASP A 83 0.29 12.60 60.56
CA ASP A 83 1.18 11.71 61.34
C ASP A 83 0.54 10.38 61.74
N GLY A 84 -0.76 10.23 61.47
CA GLY A 84 -1.56 9.07 61.80
C GLY A 84 -2.52 9.28 62.98
N SER A 85 -2.45 10.42 63.67
CA SER A 85 -3.34 10.74 64.80
C SER A 85 -4.76 11.10 64.35
N VAL A 86 -4.91 11.82 63.22
CA VAL A 86 -6.21 12.19 62.63
C VAL A 86 -6.58 11.23 61.50
N ALA A 87 -5.67 11.00 60.56
CA ALA A 87 -5.79 9.99 59.52
C ALA A 87 -4.40 9.53 59.06
N ASP A 88 -4.13 8.23 59.09
CA ASP A 88 -2.85 7.71 58.62
C ASP A 88 -2.73 7.80 57.11
N SER A 89 -2.05 8.85 56.68
CA SER A 89 -1.81 9.21 55.29
C SER A 89 -0.32 9.44 55.03
N ARG A 90 0.54 9.06 55.98
CA ARG A 90 2.00 9.17 55.90
C ARG A 90 2.54 8.53 54.63
N GLY A 91 2.07 7.30 54.36
CA GLY A 91 2.45 6.52 53.18
C GLY A 91 2.00 7.11 51.84
N LYS A 92 1.07 8.09 51.84
CA LYS A 92 0.54 8.72 50.62
C LYS A 92 1.02 10.17 50.45
N VAL A 93 0.99 10.97 51.52
CA VAL A 93 1.23 12.43 51.48
C VAL A 93 2.68 12.78 51.83
N TYR A 94 3.34 12.01 52.70
CA TYR A 94 4.68 12.29 53.23
C TYR A 94 5.76 11.33 52.72
N ASN A 95 5.57 10.76 51.53
CA ASN A 95 6.59 10.00 50.81
C ASN A 95 7.23 10.85 49.71
N ASP A 96 8.36 10.41 49.14
CA ASP A 96 9.05 11.14 48.06
C ASP A 96 8.26 11.20 46.74
N HIS A 97 7.09 10.56 46.69
CA HIS A 97 6.22 10.45 45.53
C HIS A 97 5.02 11.43 45.60
N ARG A 98 5.33 12.69 45.91
CA ARG A 98 4.41 13.82 45.94
C ARG A 98 4.87 14.93 45.01
N HIS A 99 3.97 15.83 44.61
CA HIS A 99 4.37 17.03 43.87
C HIS A 99 5.54 17.71 44.61
N PRO A 100 6.66 18.06 43.94
CA PRO A 100 7.87 18.45 44.65
C PRO A 100 7.64 19.71 45.51
N ILE A 101 7.96 19.59 46.80
CA ILE A 101 8.01 20.70 47.76
C ILE A 101 9.47 20.99 48.12
N ASN A 102 9.74 22.12 48.80
CA ASN A 102 11.11 22.60 49.07
C ASN A 102 11.94 22.81 47.79
N LYS A 103 11.27 23.06 46.66
CA LYS A 103 11.89 23.33 45.37
C LYS A 103 11.16 24.50 44.67
N PRO A 104 11.88 25.34 43.91
CA PRO A 104 11.23 26.36 43.12
C PRO A 104 10.39 25.73 42.00
N PRO A 105 9.34 26.42 41.52
CA PRO A 105 8.66 26.05 40.30
C PRO A 105 9.64 25.90 39.11
N PRO A 106 9.34 25.05 38.12
CA PRO A 106 10.16 24.93 36.93
C PRO A 106 10.38 26.29 36.23
N PRO A 107 11.57 26.53 35.63
CA PRO A 107 11.84 27.77 34.92
C PRO A 107 10.76 28.09 33.87
N GLY A 108 10.26 29.33 33.89
CA GLY A 108 9.21 29.80 32.98
C GLY A 108 7.77 29.38 33.33
N MET A 109 7.56 28.69 34.46
CA MET A 109 6.22 28.41 34.97
C MET A 109 5.66 29.64 35.70
N GLU A 110 4.52 30.15 35.24
CA GLU A 110 3.78 31.19 35.95
C GLU A 110 2.95 30.57 37.08
N ILE A 111 3.23 30.99 38.32
CA ILE A 111 2.44 30.62 39.49
C ILE A 111 1.47 31.76 39.82
N PRO A 112 0.14 31.54 39.71
CA PRO A 112 -0.85 32.53 40.12
C PRO A 112 -0.70 32.95 41.58
N ALA A 113 -1.00 34.22 41.88
CA ALA A 113 -0.85 34.78 43.23
C ALA A 113 -1.64 34.06 44.33
N ILE A 114 -2.71 33.33 43.97
CA ILE A 114 -3.48 32.50 44.89
C ILE A 114 -2.67 31.30 45.42
N PHE A 115 -1.57 30.91 44.78
CA PHE A 115 -0.69 29.82 45.19
C PHE A 115 0.65 30.40 45.68
N PRO A 116 0.76 30.78 46.96
CA PRO A 116 1.95 31.45 47.48
C PRO A 116 3.16 30.50 47.53
N LEU A 117 4.34 31.05 47.26
CA LEU A 117 5.63 30.40 47.48
C LEU A 117 6.21 30.83 48.83
N ASP A 118 7.19 30.10 49.35
CA ASP A 118 7.92 30.53 50.54
C ASP A 118 8.82 31.75 50.27
N ASP A 119 9.45 32.28 51.31
CA ASP A 119 10.30 33.47 51.23
C ASP A 119 11.56 33.27 50.36
N LYS A 120 11.87 32.01 50.01
CA LYS A 120 12.96 31.63 49.09
C LYS A 120 12.45 31.31 47.67
N GLY A 121 11.14 31.47 47.42
CA GLY A 121 10.51 31.17 46.15
C GLY A 121 10.25 29.68 45.89
N ASN A 122 10.26 28.84 46.93
CA ASN A 122 9.96 27.41 46.79
C ASN A 122 8.47 27.09 46.98
N MET A 123 8.02 26.04 46.30
CA MET A 123 6.71 25.43 46.54
C MET A 123 6.71 24.69 47.87
N GLN A 124 5.62 24.81 48.60
CA GLN A 124 5.38 24.19 49.90
C GLN A 124 3.98 23.55 49.92
N CYS A 125 3.67 22.77 50.97
CA CYS A 125 2.32 22.20 51.13
C CYS A 125 1.24 23.29 51.07
N PHE A 126 1.49 24.42 51.73
CA PHE A 126 0.61 25.59 51.73
C PHE A 126 0.51 26.31 50.38
N THR A 127 1.33 25.99 49.38
CA THR A 127 1.19 26.55 48.03
C THR A 127 -0.11 26.07 47.41
N CYS A 128 -0.47 24.80 47.60
CA CYS A 128 -1.72 24.21 47.09
C CYS A 128 -2.82 24.16 48.15
N HIS A 129 -2.44 23.93 49.40
CA HIS A 129 -3.36 23.77 50.52
C HIS A 129 -3.53 25.06 51.32
N THR A 130 -4.69 25.20 51.94
CA THR A 130 -5.00 26.24 52.91
C THR A 130 -5.89 25.65 53.99
N ALA A 131 -5.59 25.96 55.25
CA ALA A 131 -6.49 25.67 56.36
C ALA A 131 -7.75 26.55 56.33
N HIS A 132 -7.70 27.66 55.56
CA HIS A 132 -8.80 28.59 55.37
C HIS A 132 -9.35 28.43 53.95
N GLY A 133 -10.41 27.64 53.80
CA GLY A 133 -11.03 27.34 52.51
C GLY A 133 -11.62 28.56 51.80
N VAL A 134 -11.93 28.38 50.51
CA VAL A 134 -12.82 29.26 49.75
C VAL A 134 -14.25 29.14 50.32
N SER A 135 -15.01 30.24 50.31
CA SER A 135 -16.18 30.57 51.15
C SER A 135 -17.43 29.67 51.10
N SER A 136 -17.36 28.42 50.65
CA SER A 136 -18.52 27.51 50.65
C SER A 136 -18.33 26.41 51.69
N GLU A 137 -19.10 26.52 52.78
CA GLU A 137 -19.38 25.51 53.83
C GLU A 137 -18.41 25.47 55.02
N MET A 138 -18.78 26.23 56.07
CA MET A 138 -18.13 26.21 57.39
C MET A 138 -18.54 24.94 58.16
N GLY A 139 -17.60 24.00 58.30
CA GLY A 139 -17.65 22.86 59.21
C GLY A 139 -16.26 22.21 59.35
N ILE A 140 -15.85 21.88 60.58
CA ILE A 140 -14.51 21.37 60.92
C ILE A 140 -14.25 19.97 60.39
N GLU A 141 -15.31 19.25 60.04
CA GLU A 141 -15.26 17.88 59.52
C GLU A 141 -14.64 17.79 58.11
N ARG A 142 -14.18 18.92 57.56
CA ARG A 142 -13.57 19.07 56.23
C ARG A 142 -12.30 19.95 56.24
N ALA A 143 -11.68 20.16 57.39
CA ALA A 143 -10.65 21.17 57.61
C ALA A 143 -9.22 20.84 57.09
N VAL A 144 -9.06 20.58 55.78
CA VAL A 144 -7.82 20.87 55.02
C VAL A 144 -8.21 21.11 53.55
N PHE A 145 -8.29 22.38 53.14
CA PHE A 145 -8.77 22.74 51.80
C PHE A 145 -7.64 22.86 50.79
N ILE A 146 -8.00 22.72 49.51
CA ILE A 146 -7.23 23.21 48.37
C ILE A 146 -7.59 24.68 48.15
N ARG A 147 -6.63 25.52 47.75
CA ARG A 147 -6.79 26.98 47.63
C ARG A 147 -7.73 27.43 46.52
N ALA A 148 -8.00 26.56 45.56
CA ALA A 148 -8.96 26.75 44.49
C ALA A 148 -9.73 25.45 44.27
N SER A 149 -10.94 25.52 43.71
CA SER A 149 -11.62 24.30 43.24
C SER A 149 -10.68 23.55 42.28
N ASN A 150 -10.67 22.22 42.41
CA ASN A 150 -9.98 21.34 41.49
C ASN A 150 -10.97 20.47 40.70
N ASP A 151 -12.23 20.91 40.62
CA ASP A 151 -13.24 20.28 39.79
C ASP A 151 -12.71 20.20 38.36
N ASN A 152 -12.74 18.98 37.79
CA ASN A 152 -12.23 18.68 36.45
C ASN A 152 -10.81 19.22 36.16
N SER A 153 -9.91 19.10 37.13
CA SER A 153 -8.50 19.56 37.04
C SER A 153 -8.30 21.06 36.91
N SER A 154 -9.32 21.88 37.22
CA SER A 154 -9.25 23.33 37.08
C SER A 154 -8.03 23.94 37.77
N MET A 155 -7.73 23.51 39.00
CA MET A 155 -6.53 23.93 39.74
C MET A 155 -5.23 23.56 39.02
N CYS A 156 -5.12 22.35 38.46
CA CYS A 156 -3.92 21.90 37.76
C CYS A 156 -3.61 22.79 36.54
N MET A 157 -4.65 23.19 35.80
CA MET A 157 -4.53 24.01 34.59
C MET A 157 -4.11 25.45 34.88
N MET A 158 -4.24 25.93 36.12
CA MET A 158 -3.81 27.27 36.50
C MET A 158 -2.28 27.44 36.40
N CYS A 159 -1.51 26.38 36.64
CA CYS A 159 -0.04 26.37 36.52
C CYS A 159 0.44 25.57 35.30
N HIS A 160 -0.20 24.44 34.96
CA HIS A 160 0.16 23.61 33.81
C HIS A 160 -0.52 24.07 32.52
N LYS A 161 -0.49 25.38 32.24
CA LYS A 161 -1.12 26.00 31.07
C LYS A 161 -0.66 25.36 29.76
N GLY A 162 -1.59 25.18 28.82
CA GLY A 162 -1.32 24.65 27.49
C GLY A 162 -1.14 23.13 27.42
N LYS A 163 -1.46 22.38 28.48
CA LYS A 163 -1.52 20.91 28.48
C LYS A 163 -2.89 20.36 28.11
N GLU A 164 -3.91 21.21 28.17
CA GLU A 164 -5.32 20.95 27.88
C GLU A 164 -5.68 20.99 26.39
N GLY A 165 -4.82 21.58 25.53
CA GLY A 165 -5.13 21.87 24.13
C GLY A 165 -5.24 20.65 23.18
N GLY A 166 -5.17 19.43 23.70
CA GLY A 166 -5.31 18.19 22.93
C GLY A 166 -4.29 18.04 21.78
N PRO A 167 -4.57 17.16 20.79
CA PRO A 167 -3.58 16.81 19.76
C PRO A 167 -3.10 18.00 18.91
N ALA A 168 -3.95 19.01 18.70
CA ALA A 168 -3.59 20.22 17.97
C ALA A 168 -2.48 21.04 18.67
N ALA A 169 -2.42 20.96 20.00
CA ALA A 169 -1.36 21.52 20.84
C ALA A 169 -0.24 20.51 21.16
N GLY A 170 -0.28 19.31 20.57
CA GLY A 170 0.68 18.25 20.85
C GLY A 170 0.46 17.53 22.18
N ASN A 171 -0.76 17.54 22.72
CA ASN A 171 -1.12 16.87 23.95
C ASN A 171 -2.16 15.75 23.73
N HIS A 172 -2.19 14.78 24.62
CA HIS A 172 -3.27 13.81 24.67
C HIS A 172 -4.60 14.55 24.93
N PRO A 173 -5.72 14.16 24.28
CA PRO A 173 -7.01 14.80 24.54
C PRO A 173 -7.42 14.61 26.00
N ILE A 174 -8.07 15.63 26.56
CA ILE A 174 -8.82 15.60 27.83
C ILE A 174 -10.25 16.10 27.56
N GLY A 175 -11.18 15.88 28.48
CA GLY A 175 -12.61 16.15 28.31
C GLY A 175 -13.42 14.90 27.96
N THR A 176 -14.60 15.08 27.37
CA THR A 176 -15.51 13.97 27.08
C THR A 176 -14.94 13.00 26.05
N ILE A 177 -14.94 11.72 26.40
CA ILE A 177 -14.48 10.63 25.55
C ILE A 177 -15.62 9.64 25.25
N LYS A 178 -15.44 8.81 24.22
CA LYS A 178 -16.50 7.88 23.75
C LYS A 178 -16.72 6.70 24.70
N ARG A 179 -15.63 6.21 25.30
CA ARG A 179 -15.60 5.05 26.20
C ARG A 179 -15.54 5.50 27.65
N PRO A 180 -16.12 4.74 28.59
CA PRO A 180 -15.93 5.02 30.01
C PRO A 180 -14.47 4.84 30.42
N ILE A 181 -14.09 5.44 31.55
CA ILE A 181 -12.81 5.15 32.20
C ILE A 181 -12.82 3.68 32.63
N PRO A 182 -11.79 2.87 32.31
CA PRO A 182 -11.74 1.47 32.71
C PRO A 182 -11.82 1.30 34.23
N GLU A 183 -12.64 0.35 34.70
CA GLU A 183 -12.84 0.10 36.14
C GLU A 183 -11.53 -0.23 36.85
N LYS A 184 -10.63 -0.96 36.18
CA LYS A 184 -9.28 -1.25 36.68
C LYS A 184 -8.45 0.00 36.96
N MET A 185 -8.62 1.06 36.17
CA MET A 185 -7.94 2.33 36.40
C MET A 185 -8.54 3.05 37.61
N LEU A 186 -9.88 3.05 37.74
CA LEU A 186 -10.59 3.62 38.89
C LEU A 186 -10.19 2.94 40.20
N SER A 187 -10.08 1.60 40.20
CA SER A 187 -9.64 0.85 41.39
C SER A 187 -8.20 1.15 41.82
N ARG A 188 -7.39 1.76 40.93
CA ARG A 188 -6.02 2.22 41.23
C ARG A 188 -5.93 3.72 41.52
N GLY A 189 -7.06 4.38 41.74
CA GLY A 189 -7.12 5.78 42.15
C GLY A 189 -7.20 6.78 40.99
N SER A 190 -7.51 6.32 39.78
CA SER A 190 -7.88 7.24 38.70
C SER A 190 -9.21 7.92 39.02
N VAL A 191 -9.32 9.19 38.67
CA VAL A 191 -10.54 9.98 38.90
C VAL A 191 -11.21 10.28 37.57
N GLU A 192 -12.52 10.07 37.49
CA GLU A 192 -13.36 10.51 36.38
C GLU A 192 -13.88 11.93 36.66
N GLY A 193 -14.07 12.74 35.61
CA GLY A 193 -14.64 14.08 35.76
C GLY A 193 -16.09 14.07 36.24
N SER A 194 -16.62 15.27 36.52
CA SER A 194 -18.00 15.47 36.97
C SER A 194 -19.03 14.96 35.95
N ASP A 195 -18.70 15.01 34.67
CA ASP A 195 -19.51 14.42 33.61
C ASP A 195 -19.12 12.96 33.36
N LYS A 196 -20.11 12.11 33.04
CA LYS A 196 -19.83 10.72 32.64
C LYS A 196 -18.93 10.70 31.40
N LYS A 197 -17.94 9.80 31.42
CA LYS A 197 -16.93 9.61 30.38
C LYS A 197 -16.07 10.85 30.17
N GLN A 198 -15.73 11.57 31.24
CA GLN A 198 -14.86 12.74 31.18
C GLN A 198 -13.45 12.39 31.66
N LEU A 199 -12.50 12.51 30.74
CA LEU A 199 -11.07 12.33 30.99
C LEU A 199 -10.48 13.63 31.55
N ILE A 200 -9.85 13.56 32.71
CA ILE A 200 -9.25 14.70 33.41
C ILE A 200 -7.78 14.40 33.76
N CYS A 201 -7.01 15.37 34.24
CA CYS A 201 -5.61 15.15 34.62
C CYS A 201 -5.46 14.04 35.66
N GLN A 202 -6.36 14.02 36.65
CA GLN A 202 -6.40 13.02 37.73
C GLN A 202 -6.83 11.61 37.27
N THR A 203 -7.25 11.46 36.00
CA THR A 203 -7.48 10.13 35.44
C THR A 203 -6.16 9.41 35.15
N CYS A 204 -5.08 10.15 34.90
CA CYS A 204 -3.76 9.58 34.62
C CYS A 204 -2.73 9.91 35.70
N HIS A 205 -2.91 11.02 36.42
CA HIS A 205 -1.98 11.50 37.43
C HIS A 205 -2.56 11.42 38.85
N THR A 206 -1.72 11.09 39.83
CA THR A 206 -2.02 11.24 41.26
C THR A 206 -0.92 12.05 41.93
N VAL A 207 -1.29 13.23 42.45
CA VAL A 207 -0.34 14.21 43.01
C VAL A 207 0.37 13.73 44.27
N HIS A 208 -0.19 12.73 44.96
CA HIS A 208 0.33 12.14 46.19
C HIS A 208 0.32 10.61 46.07
N GLY A 209 1.41 9.96 46.46
CA GLY A 209 1.46 8.52 46.67
C GLY A 209 1.60 7.68 45.40
N SER A 210 1.99 8.27 44.27
CA SER A 210 2.23 7.53 43.04
C SER A 210 3.54 6.74 43.13
N PRO A 211 3.57 5.40 43.07
CA PRO A 211 4.84 4.67 43.00
C PRO A 211 5.51 4.77 41.62
N TYR A 212 4.98 5.60 40.71
CA TYR A 212 5.38 5.69 39.32
C TYR A 212 5.89 7.09 38.97
N ASP A 213 6.89 7.15 38.08
CA ASP A 213 7.46 8.41 37.62
C ASP A 213 6.42 9.33 36.97
N ASN A 214 6.61 10.65 37.11
CA ASN A 214 5.68 11.68 36.65
C ASN A 214 4.28 11.58 37.31
N PHE A 215 4.21 11.00 38.51
CA PHE A 215 3.00 10.97 39.33
C PHE A 215 1.86 10.24 38.63
N LEU A 216 2.11 9.11 37.96
CA LEU A 216 1.08 8.39 37.23
C LEU A 216 0.26 7.47 38.15
N VAL A 217 -0.97 7.14 37.76
CA VAL A 217 -1.80 6.15 38.47
C VAL A 217 -1.41 4.70 38.15
N ASP A 218 -0.62 4.48 37.10
CA ASP A 218 -0.10 3.17 36.70
C ASP A 218 1.20 3.31 35.88
N ASN A 219 1.92 2.20 35.72
CA ASN A 219 3.16 2.12 34.96
C ASN A 219 2.90 2.30 33.45
N ASN A 220 3.68 3.19 32.82
CA ASN A 220 3.67 3.41 31.37
C ASN A 220 4.92 2.86 30.64
N ARG A 221 5.87 2.24 31.37
CA ARG A 221 7.17 1.77 30.87
C ARG A 221 7.17 0.33 30.37
N ASP A 222 6.97 -0.61 31.29
CA ASP A 222 7.25 -2.05 31.05
C ASP A 222 6.07 -2.78 30.40
N SER A 223 4.91 -2.74 31.03
CA SER A 223 3.68 -3.29 30.47
C SER A 223 2.93 -2.29 29.60
N ALA A 224 3.28 -0.99 29.70
CA ALA A 224 2.46 0.11 29.19
C ALA A 224 0.99 0.03 29.63
N GLN A 225 0.74 -0.53 30.83
CA GLN A 225 -0.60 -0.84 31.32
C GLN A 225 -1.51 0.39 31.33
N LEU A 226 -0.98 1.55 31.73
CA LEU A 226 -1.72 2.80 31.72
C LEU A 226 -2.33 3.11 30.35
N CYS A 227 -1.57 2.88 29.29
CA CYS A 227 -2.00 3.12 27.91
C CYS A 227 -2.96 2.03 27.45
N LEU A 228 -2.62 0.75 27.72
CA LEU A 228 -3.34 -0.42 27.21
C LEU A 228 -4.68 -0.67 27.91
N ASP A 229 -4.90 -0.17 29.12
CA ASP A 229 -6.22 -0.24 29.77
C ASP A 229 -7.29 0.51 28.97
N CYS A 230 -6.88 1.58 28.29
CA CYS A 230 -7.71 2.27 27.32
C CYS A 230 -7.48 1.71 25.91
N HIS A 231 -6.25 1.54 25.46
CA HIS A 231 -5.86 1.20 24.08
C HIS A 231 -5.45 -0.26 23.90
N GLU A 232 -6.21 -1.19 24.46
CA GLU A 232 -5.91 -2.63 24.45
C GLU A 232 -5.65 -3.15 23.02
N GLU A 233 -6.38 -2.60 22.05
CA GLU A 233 -6.27 -2.98 20.65
C GLU A 233 -4.88 -2.73 20.04
N LYS A 234 -4.07 -1.85 20.64
CA LYS A 234 -2.76 -1.40 20.12
C LYS A 234 -1.57 -2.20 20.65
N GLY A 235 -1.82 -3.25 21.45
CA GLY A 235 -0.77 -4.01 22.13
C GLY A 235 0.17 -4.83 21.22
N GLY A 236 -0.14 -5.04 19.94
CA GLY A 236 0.67 -5.91 19.07
C GLY A 236 2.04 -5.39 18.66
N VAL A 237 2.45 -4.21 19.13
CA VAL A 237 3.84 -3.74 19.04
C VAL A 237 4.76 -4.40 20.08
N LEU A 238 4.20 -4.92 21.17
CA LEU A 238 4.96 -5.58 22.25
C LEU A 238 5.75 -6.77 21.70
N ASN A 239 7.00 -6.91 22.13
CA ASN A 239 7.90 -8.00 21.73
C ASN A 239 8.22 -8.07 20.23
N THR A 240 7.96 -7.01 19.44
CA THR A 240 8.30 -6.96 18.01
C THR A 240 9.60 -6.22 17.75
N GLY A 241 10.07 -6.18 16.50
CA GLY A 241 11.18 -5.32 16.09
C GLY A 241 10.94 -3.81 16.28
N HIS A 242 9.68 -3.39 16.50
CA HIS A 242 9.33 -2.00 16.82
C HIS A 242 9.18 -1.75 18.33
N ASP A 243 9.43 -2.77 19.17
CA ASP A 243 9.67 -2.56 20.60
C ASP A 243 11.07 -1.96 20.79
N LEU A 244 11.15 -0.63 20.73
CA LEU A 244 12.43 0.09 20.75
C LEU A 244 13.21 -0.09 22.05
N ARG A 245 12.60 -0.59 23.12
CA ARG A 245 13.34 -1.00 24.34
C ARG A 245 14.32 -2.14 24.06
N ARG A 246 14.06 -2.92 23.00
CA ARG A 246 14.87 -4.06 22.58
C ARG A 246 15.69 -3.74 21.34
N SER A 247 15.05 -3.19 20.32
CA SER A 247 15.70 -2.96 19.03
C SER A 247 16.54 -1.68 18.98
N ALA A 248 16.28 -0.71 19.86
CA ALA A 248 16.98 0.58 19.87
C ALA A 248 16.99 1.23 21.27
N ALA A 249 17.44 0.49 22.29
CA ALA A 249 17.32 0.87 23.71
C ALA A 249 17.95 2.23 24.06
N ASN A 250 18.99 2.62 23.34
CA ASN A 250 19.70 3.89 23.53
C ASN A 250 19.16 5.04 22.67
N SER A 251 18.18 4.77 21.81
CA SER A 251 17.59 5.82 20.98
C SER A 251 16.88 6.84 21.86
N LYS A 252 16.81 8.10 21.41
CA LYS A 252 16.13 9.17 22.14
C LYS A 252 14.94 9.67 21.34
N ASN A 253 13.84 9.97 22.04
CA ASN A 253 12.75 10.74 21.48
C ASN A 253 13.10 12.25 21.47
N SER A 254 12.21 13.09 20.95
CA SER A 254 12.35 14.55 20.84
C SER A 254 12.49 15.27 22.20
N LYS A 255 12.15 14.59 23.31
CA LYS A 255 12.41 15.08 24.67
C LYS A 255 13.70 14.54 25.29
N GLY A 256 14.54 13.87 24.51
CA GLY A 256 15.79 13.30 24.97
C GLY A 256 15.64 12.03 25.83
N GLN A 257 14.44 11.44 25.90
CA GLN A 257 14.17 10.25 26.70
C GLN A 257 14.45 8.99 25.90
N ASN A 258 15.06 7.98 26.55
CA ASN A 258 15.22 6.65 25.97
C ASN A 258 13.96 5.78 26.17
N PRO A 259 13.77 4.70 25.39
CA PRO A 259 12.64 3.77 25.52
C PRO A 259 12.42 3.21 26.94
N GLU A 260 13.47 3.02 27.72
CA GLU A 260 13.36 2.60 29.13
C GLU A 260 12.63 3.66 29.96
N LYS A 261 13.02 4.93 29.82
CA LYS A 261 12.41 6.06 30.55
C LYS A 261 11.02 6.42 30.04
N SER A 262 10.79 6.39 28.73
CA SER A 262 9.54 6.80 28.10
C SER A 262 8.51 5.68 27.98
N GLY A 263 8.95 4.41 28.09
CA GLY A 263 8.14 3.25 27.74
C GLY A 263 8.02 3.00 26.23
N ILE A 264 7.43 1.85 25.88
CA ILE A 264 7.26 1.40 24.49
C ILE A 264 6.44 2.40 23.65
N CYS A 265 5.33 2.89 24.19
CA CYS A 265 4.51 3.88 23.51
C CYS A 265 5.22 5.25 23.46
N GLY A 266 5.90 5.64 24.55
CA GLY A 266 6.62 6.91 24.68
C GLY A 266 7.80 7.10 23.72
N ALA A 267 8.33 6.00 23.18
CA ALA A 267 9.39 6.02 22.18
C ALA A 267 8.89 6.51 20.79
N CYS A 268 7.57 6.46 20.56
CA CYS A 268 6.91 6.82 19.30
C CYS A 268 5.86 7.92 19.48
N HIS A 269 5.17 7.98 20.63
CA HIS A 269 4.10 8.91 20.95
C HIS A 269 4.39 9.68 22.24
N LEU A 270 4.20 11.00 22.24
CA LEU A 270 4.29 11.83 23.45
C LEU A 270 2.91 12.27 23.91
N VAL A 271 2.58 12.06 25.18
CA VAL A 271 1.29 12.51 25.75
C VAL A 271 1.23 14.03 25.95
N HIS A 272 2.38 14.70 26.04
CA HIS A 272 2.45 16.16 26.15
C HIS A 272 3.62 16.71 25.34
N GLY A 273 3.42 17.84 24.66
CA GLY A 273 4.48 18.49 23.86
C GLY A 273 5.02 17.63 22.72
N ALA A 274 4.15 16.85 22.09
CA ALA A 274 4.44 16.09 20.88
C ALA A 274 4.40 16.96 19.63
N LYS A 275 4.90 16.44 18.50
CA LYS A 275 4.55 17.01 17.20
C LYS A 275 3.07 16.74 16.90
N LYS A 276 2.39 17.70 16.27
CA LYS A 276 0.93 17.72 16.11
C LYS A 276 0.34 16.49 15.40
N VAL A 277 1.09 15.88 14.48
CA VAL A 277 0.63 14.68 13.74
C VAL A 277 0.81 13.45 14.62
N ALA A 278 -0.29 12.74 14.91
CA ALA A 278 -0.33 11.47 15.65
C ALA A 278 0.42 11.47 17.00
N LEU A 279 0.59 12.65 17.63
CA LEU A 279 1.42 12.83 18.82
C LEU A 279 2.84 12.28 18.64
N TRP A 280 3.41 12.39 17.45
CA TRP A 280 4.69 11.77 17.13
C TRP A 280 5.84 12.31 18.00
N ALA A 281 6.65 11.39 18.49
CA ALA A 281 7.71 11.65 19.45
C ALA A 281 9.06 12.00 18.82
N ARG A 282 9.18 12.03 17.50
CA ARG A 282 10.46 12.27 16.80
C ARG A 282 10.35 13.46 15.84
N GLU A 283 11.51 13.97 15.43
CA GLU A 283 11.56 14.99 14.38
C GLU A 283 11.10 14.40 13.05
N LEU A 284 10.28 15.18 12.34
CA LEU A 284 9.81 14.87 11.00
C LEU A 284 10.49 15.82 10.02
N PRO A 285 10.73 15.43 8.76
CA PRO A 285 11.31 16.31 7.75
C PRO A 285 10.48 17.60 7.57
N ASP A 286 11.10 18.77 7.67
CA ASP A 286 10.35 20.05 7.64
C ASP A 286 9.62 20.29 6.32
N LYS A 287 10.22 19.90 5.19
CA LYS A 287 9.78 20.19 3.81
C LYS A 287 8.90 19.11 3.16
N SER A 288 8.58 18.03 3.87
CA SER A 288 7.78 16.95 3.30
C SER A 288 6.28 17.28 3.39
N GLU A 289 5.60 17.13 2.26
CA GLU A 289 4.15 17.30 2.19
C GLU A 289 3.40 16.06 2.69
N ASN A 290 4.03 14.88 2.74
CA ASN A 290 3.40 13.65 3.20
C ASN A 290 3.80 13.28 4.63
N ARG A 291 3.03 13.77 5.58
CA ARG A 291 3.26 13.55 7.01
C ARG A 291 3.11 12.10 7.46
N ILE A 292 2.33 11.28 6.75
CA ILE A 292 2.12 9.89 7.18
C ILE A 292 3.29 8.98 6.81
N GLN A 293 3.92 9.22 5.66
CA GLN A 293 5.14 8.52 5.28
C GLN A 293 6.33 8.99 6.10
N ASP A 294 6.38 10.29 6.42
CA ASP A 294 7.40 10.89 7.29
C ASP A 294 7.55 10.13 8.60
N LEU A 295 6.45 9.61 9.17
CA LEU A 295 6.49 8.81 10.40
C LEU A 295 7.40 7.60 10.22
N CYS A 296 7.21 6.82 9.14
CA CYS A 296 7.99 5.62 8.87
C CYS A 296 9.45 5.97 8.50
N ILE A 297 9.65 6.93 7.58
CA ILE A 297 11.00 7.28 7.10
C ILE A 297 11.82 8.04 8.14
N SER A 298 11.21 8.62 9.18
CA SER A 298 11.94 9.21 10.31
C SER A 298 12.85 8.18 11.02
N CYS A 299 12.50 6.89 10.94
CA CYS A 299 13.32 5.77 11.43
C CYS A 299 13.96 4.96 10.29
N HIS A 300 13.21 4.70 9.21
CA HIS A 300 13.64 3.91 8.06
C HIS A 300 14.38 4.76 7.02
N ASN A 301 15.50 5.36 7.44
CA ASN A 301 16.40 6.09 6.55
C ASN A 301 17.87 5.72 6.84
N ARG A 302 18.79 6.13 5.97
CA ARG A 302 20.21 5.75 6.05
C ARG A 302 20.89 6.16 7.36
N GLN A 303 20.40 7.21 8.03
CA GLN A 303 20.92 7.74 9.29
C GLN A 303 19.95 7.47 10.46
N GLY A 304 18.86 6.75 10.21
CA GLY A 304 17.80 6.50 11.18
C GLY A 304 18.11 5.31 12.08
N LEU A 305 17.08 4.82 12.76
CA LEU A 305 17.20 3.68 13.68
C LEU A 305 17.19 2.31 13.01
N ALA A 306 16.74 2.23 11.75
CA ALA A 306 16.65 0.98 11.00
C ALA A 306 17.31 1.10 9.60
N PRO A 307 18.59 1.49 9.51
CA PRO A 307 19.29 1.68 8.24
C PRO A 307 19.48 0.39 7.44
N GLU A 308 19.33 -0.78 8.07
CA GLU A 308 19.36 -2.10 7.45
C GLU A 308 18.00 -2.49 6.83
N LYS A 309 16.91 -1.80 7.19
CA LYS A 309 15.54 -2.06 6.70
C LYS A 309 15.04 -0.94 5.78
N LEU A 310 15.86 -0.59 4.77
CA LEU A 310 15.52 0.41 3.77
C LEU A 310 14.85 -0.21 2.54
N LEU A 311 14.01 0.59 1.87
CA LEU A 311 13.52 0.30 0.53
C LEU A 311 14.71 0.40 -0.45
N LYS A 312 15.27 -0.76 -0.82
CA LYS A 312 16.25 -0.89 -1.91
C LYS A 312 15.53 -1.34 -3.18
N GLY A 313 16.15 -1.17 -4.35
CA GLY A 313 15.59 -1.63 -5.63
C GLY A 313 14.24 -0.98 -5.98
N TYR A 314 13.44 -1.69 -6.77
CA TYR A 314 12.07 -1.26 -7.09
C TYR A 314 11.11 -1.62 -5.95
N ALA A 315 10.11 -0.76 -5.73
CA ALA A 315 9.11 -0.92 -4.69
C ALA A 315 7.72 -0.61 -5.23
N HIS A 316 6.71 -1.18 -4.57
CA HIS A 316 5.31 -0.93 -4.88
C HIS A 316 5.01 0.57 -4.71
N PRO A 317 4.27 1.19 -5.66
CA PRO A 317 3.97 2.60 -5.58
C PRO A 317 3.15 2.95 -4.33
N VAL A 318 3.47 4.11 -3.76
CA VAL A 318 2.74 4.79 -2.69
C VAL A 318 2.50 6.24 -3.12
N ASN A 319 1.67 7.01 -2.41
CA ASN A 319 1.24 8.37 -2.79
C ASN A 319 0.41 8.41 -4.08
N ILE A 320 -0.33 7.34 -4.33
CA ILE A 320 -1.23 7.26 -5.48
C ILE A 320 -2.68 7.35 -5.02
N SER A 321 -3.49 8.09 -5.75
CA SER A 321 -4.94 8.08 -5.62
C SER A 321 -5.48 6.75 -6.13
N LEU A 322 -6.04 5.94 -5.22
CA LEU A 322 -6.67 4.67 -5.57
C LEU A 322 -7.95 4.86 -6.40
N LYS A 323 -8.65 5.98 -6.17
CA LYS A 323 -9.83 6.38 -6.93
C LYS A 323 -9.51 6.60 -8.40
N ASP A 324 -8.41 7.29 -8.72
CA ASP A 324 -7.99 7.55 -10.10
C ASP A 324 -7.56 6.27 -10.83
N LYS A 325 -7.28 5.19 -10.07
CA LYS A 325 -7.01 3.85 -10.57
C LYS A 325 -8.24 2.96 -10.64
N GLY A 326 -9.42 3.44 -10.23
CA GLY A 326 -10.66 2.67 -10.24
C GLY A 326 -10.68 1.49 -9.25
N MET A 327 -9.87 1.54 -8.20
CA MET A 327 -9.76 0.48 -7.18
C MET A 327 -10.52 0.86 -5.92
N THR A 328 -11.29 -0.04 -5.32
CA THR A 328 -12.08 0.24 -4.10
C THR A 328 -11.86 -0.82 -3.00
N PRO A 329 -10.65 -0.90 -2.43
CA PRO A 329 -10.37 -1.89 -1.38
C PRO A 329 -11.05 -1.52 -0.06
N ASP A 330 -11.28 -2.52 0.78
CA ASP A 330 -11.71 -2.32 2.17
C ASP A 330 -10.47 -2.12 3.06
N LEU A 331 -9.72 -1.05 2.78
CA LEU A 331 -8.49 -0.70 3.49
C LEU A 331 -8.48 0.77 3.89
N PRO A 332 -7.80 1.11 5.00
CA PRO A 332 -7.67 2.50 5.42
C PRO A 332 -6.79 3.28 4.46
N VAL A 333 -7.26 4.47 4.10
CA VAL A 333 -6.55 5.45 3.27
C VAL A 333 -6.42 6.76 4.02
N TYR A 334 -5.40 7.53 3.66
CA TYR A 334 -4.97 8.68 4.43
C TYR A 334 -4.76 9.89 3.51
N ASP A 335 -4.98 11.08 4.05
CA ASP A 335 -4.57 12.31 3.40
C ASP A 335 -3.07 12.60 3.64
N LEU A 336 -2.55 13.64 2.97
CA LEU A 336 -1.17 14.10 3.14
C LEU A 336 -0.83 14.55 4.57
N LYS A 337 -1.84 14.95 5.34
CA LYS A 337 -1.68 15.38 6.75
C LYS A 337 -1.68 14.20 7.72
N GLY A 338 -1.90 12.98 7.22
CA GLY A 338 -1.89 11.76 8.01
C GLY A 338 -3.23 11.42 8.66
N LYS A 339 -4.31 12.09 8.29
CA LYS A 339 -5.65 11.77 8.78
C LYS A 339 -6.23 10.63 7.95
N GLN A 340 -6.76 9.62 8.64
CA GLN A 340 -7.57 8.60 7.98
C GLN A 340 -8.86 9.24 7.45
N ILE A 341 -9.13 9.08 6.16
CA ILE A 341 -10.26 9.70 5.48
C ILE A 341 -11.08 8.66 4.70
N PRO A 342 -12.36 8.92 4.42
CA PRO A 342 -13.15 8.05 3.57
C PRO A 342 -12.53 7.93 2.18
N PHE A 343 -12.51 6.72 1.64
CA PHE A 343 -11.97 6.41 0.33
C PHE A 343 -12.51 7.29 -0.82
N LYS A 344 -13.78 7.70 -0.74
CA LYS A 344 -14.43 8.53 -1.77
C LYS A 344 -13.82 9.93 -1.90
N SER A 345 -13.05 10.37 -0.90
CA SER A 345 -12.36 11.67 -0.90
C SER A 345 -11.34 11.77 -2.04
N LYS A 346 -11.21 12.97 -2.62
CA LYS A 346 -10.18 13.24 -3.65
C LYS A 346 -8.76 13.19 -3.08
N GLU A 347 -8.62 13.35 -1.76
CA GLU A 347 -7.33 13.37 -1.06
C GLU A 347 -6.89 11.99 -0.55
N ALA A 348 -7.66 10.93 -0.85
CA ALA A 348 -7.40 9.58 -0.37
C ALA A 348 -6.20 8.95 -1.08
N LEU A 349 -5.08 8.81 -0.36
CA LEU A 349 -3.84 8.23 -0.88
C LEU A 349 -3.58 6.83 -0.32
N LEU A 350 -3.02 5.98 -1.19
CA LEU A 350 -2.36 4.73 -0.78
C LEU A 350 -1.03 5.07 -0.10
N THR A 351 -0.87 4.63 1.15
CA THR A 351 0.35 4.90 1.94
C THR A 351 0.85 3.63 2.63
N CYS A 352 1.99 3.70 3.33
CA CYS A 352 2.52 2.55 4.07
C CYS A 352 1.49 1.99 5.06
N LEU A 353 0.72 2.85 5.74
CA LEU A 353 -0.29 2.46 6.73
C LEU A 353 -1.56 1.81 6.14
N THR A 354 -1.72 1.87 4.82
CA THR A 354 -2.78 1.15 4.12
C THR A 354 -2.53 -0.35 4.14
N CYS A 355 -1.26 -0.78 3.98
CA CYS A 355 -0.89 -2.18 4.00
C CYS A 355 -0.33 -2.63 5.35
N HIS A 356 0.37 -1.74 6.06
CA HIS A 356 0.99 -2.01 7.34
C HIS A 356 0.20 -1.39 8.48
N ASP A 357 0.09 -2.09 9.59
CA ASP A 357 -0.51 -1.58 10.81
C ASP A 357 0.32 -1.98 12.03
N PRO A 358 1.14 -1.07 12.56
CA PRO A 358 1.96 -1.34 13.73
C PRO A 358 1.13 -1.53 15.00
N HIS A 359 -0.17 -1.23 14.97
CA HIS A 359 -1.09 -1.32 16.10
C HIS A 359 -2.05 -2.51 16.00
N GLN A 360 -1.82 -3.50 15.13
CA GLN A 360 -2.66 -4.69 15.09
C GLN A 360 -2.72 -5.36 16.47
N LYS A 361 -3.84 -5.99 16.81
CA LYS A 361 -3.86 -6.96 17.90
C LYS A 361 -2.83 -8.04 17.57
N GLY A 362 -1.88 -8.27 18.46
CA GLY A 362 -0.81 -9.25 18.25
C GLY A 362 -1.42 -10.59 17.85
N THR A 363 -1.05 -11.11 16.69
CA THR A 363 -1.52 -12.43 16.24
C THR A 363 -0.78 -13.54 16.99
N ASP A 364 -1.40 -14.69 17.19
CA ASP A 364 -0.72 -15.89 17.74
C ASP A 364 0.56 -16.25 16.96
N ARG A 365 0.60 -15.90 15.67
CA ARG A 365 1.77 -16.07 14.80
C ARG A 365 2.92 -15.13 15.17
N GLN A 366 2.63 -13.87 15.51
CA GLN A 366 3.65 -12.90 15.95
C GLN A 366 4.25 -13.27 17.30
N ALA A 367 3.45 -13.84 18.21
CA ALA A 367 3.91 -14.30 19.52
C ALA A 367 4.87 -15.52 19.46
N LYS A 368 4.87 -16.27 18.35
CA LYS A 368 5.65 -17.51 18.17
C LYS A 368 6.91 -17.35 17.30
N MET A 369 7.16 -16.18 16.70
CA MET A 369 8.31 -15.96 15.80
C MET A 369 9.59 -15.67 16.58
N THR A 370 10.65 -16.46 16.32
CA THR A 370 11.99 -16.25 16.87
C THR A 370 13.03 -16.23 15.72
N PRO A 371 13.78 -15.12 15.52
CA PRO A 371 13.66 -13.85 16.23
C PRO A 371 12.34 -13.13 15.90
N PRO A 372 11.86 -12.26 16.79
CA PRO A 372 10.61 -11.53 16.57
C PRO A 372 10.70 -10.65 15.33
N SER A 373 9.93 -10.98 14.31
CA SER A 373 9.75 -10.14 13.13
C SER A 373 8.27 -10.10 12.75
N SER A 374 7.62 -8.96 13.00
CA SER A 374 6.30 -8.69 12.47
C SER A 374 6.45 -7.85 11.21
N SER A 375 5.84 -8.30 10.11
CA SER A 375 5.68 -7.47 8.91
C SER A 375 4.62 -6.39 9.11
N PHE A 376 3.79 -6.48 10.17
CA PHE A 376 2.61 -5.66 10.41
C PHE A 376 1.62 -5.62 9.24
N LEU A 377 1.71 -6.57 8.32
CA LEU A 377 0.87 -6.57 7.14
C LEU A 377 -0.58 -6.80 7.56
N ARG A 378 -1.55 -6.07 6.99
CA ARG A 378 -3.00 -6.24 7.23
C ARG A 378 -3.50 -7.53 6.56
N VAL A 379 -3.00 -8.68 7.03
CA VAL A 379 -3.35 -10.00 6.51
C VAL A 379 -4.26 -10.73 7.48
N GLU A 380 -5.53 -10.83 7.12
CA GLU A 380 -6.47 -11.70 7.80
C GLU A 380 -6.06 -13.18 7.57
N GLY A 381 -5.84 -13.94 8.64
CA GLY A 381 -5.45 -15.35 8.55
C GLY A 381 -4.03 -15.61 8.03
N GLY A 382 -3.18 -14.58 7.88
CA GLY A 382 -1.78 -14.73 7.49
C GLY A 382 -1.53 -15.04 6.01
N GLN A 383 -2.48 -14.67 5.14
CA GLN A 383 -2.52 -14.97 3.70
C GLN A 383 -2.39 -13.65 2.88
N PRO A 384 -1.18 -13.30 2.38
CA PRO A 384 -0.92 -12.06 1.64
C PRO A 384 -1.74 -11.84 0.35
N GLU A 385 -2.10 -12.90 -0.38
CA GLU A 385 -2.90 -12.83 -1.60
C GLU A 385 -4.26 -12.18 -1.36
N ARG A 386 -4.85 -12.41 -0.17
CA ARG A 386 -6.13 -11.79 0.22
C ARG A 386 -6.01 -10.28 0.27
N LEU A 387 -4.89 -9.76 0.79
CA LEU A 387 -4.60 -8.34 0.81
C LEU A 387 -4.41 -7.80 -0.61
N CYS A 388 -3.59 -8.48 -1.43
CA CYS A 388 -3.33 -8.07 -2.81
C CYS A 388 -4.61 -8.03 -3.65
N ARG A 389 -5.48 -9.05 -3.52
CA ARG A 389 -6.72 -9.19 -4.30
C ARG A 389 -7.72 -8.06 -4.05
N GLN A 390 -7.66 -7.36 -2.91
CA GLN A 390 -8.52 -6.20 -2.66
C GLN A 390 -8.33 -5.08 -3.70
N CYS A 391 -7.11 -4.97 -4.27
CA CYS A 391 -6.81 -4.02 -5.35
C CYS A 391 -6.59 -4.72 -6.71
N HIS A 392 -6.01 -5.92 -6.71
CA HIS A 392 -5.59 -6.65 -7.90
C HIS A 392 -6.51 -7.85 -8.23
N VAL A 393 -7.82 -7.59 -8.28
CA VAL A 393 -8.86 -8.62 -8.49
C VAL A 393 -8.61 -9.46 -9.75
N GLN A 394 -8.20 -8.82 -10.85
CA GLN A 394 -7.95 -9.52 -12.11
C GLN A 394 -6.69 -10.39 -12.05
N GLN A 395 -5.63 -9.93 -11.39
CA GLN A 395 -4.37 -10.68 -11.26
C GLN A 395 -4.52 -11.86 -10.31
N ALA A 396 -5.42 -11.77 -9.32
CA ALA A 396 -5.71 -12.86 -8.39
C ALA A 396 -6.31 -14.11 -9.05
N ARG A 397 -6.70 -14.05 -10.33
CA ARG A 397 -7.12 -15.20 -11.15
C ARG A 397 -5.98 -16.21 -11.40
N ILE A 398 -4.75 -15.88 -11.02
CA ILE A 398 -3.62 -16.81 -11.00
C ILE A 398 -3.80 -17.94 -9.97
N VAL A 399 -4.57 -17.71 -8.90
CA VAL A 399 -4.80 -18.70 -7.85
C VAL A 399 -5.47 -19.94 -8.43
N GLY A 400 -4.90 -21.11 -8.15
CA GLY A 400 -5.38 -22.39 -8.68
C GLY A 400 -5.00 -22.70 -10.14
N SER A 401 -4.25 -21.82 -10.81
CA SER A 401 -3.70 -22.09 -12.16
C SER A 401 -2.33 -22.76 -12.12
N ASP A 402 -1.77 -23.13 -13.27
CA ASP A 402 -0.42 -23.69 -13.35
C ASP A 402 0.69 -22.74 -12.85
N HIS A 403 0.43 -21.43 -12.84
CA HIS A 403 1.34 -20.44 -12.25
C HIS A 403 1.09 -20.21 -10.75
N ASP A 404 0.13 -20.92 -10.15
CA ASP A 404 0.06 -21.07 -8.70
C ASP A 404 1.15 -22.04 -8.24
N LEU A 405 2.36 -21.51 -8.06
CA LEU A 405 3.54 -22.31 -7.75
C LEU A 405 3.46 -23.00 -6.39
N ARG A 406 2.49 -22.67 -5.54
CA ARG A 406 2.22 -23.46 -4.32
C ARG A 406 1.86 -24.90 -4.65
N ASN A 407 1.24 -25.12 -5.82
CA ASN A 407 0.81 -26.43 -6.29
C ASN A 407 1.81 -27.04 -7.30
N THR A 408 2.28 -26.23 -8.25
CA THR A 408 3.05 -26.74 -9.40
C THR A 408 4.57 -26.70 -9.22
N GLY A 409 5.06 -25.86 -8.31
CA GLY A 409 6.50 -25.70 -8.05
C GLY A 409 6.77 -25.22 -6.63
N PRO A 410 6.34 -25.95 -5.58
CA PRO A 410 6.34 -25.48 -4.20
C PRO A 410 7.74 -25.17 -3.66
N THR A 411 8.79 -25.75 -4.24
CA THR A 411 10.19 -25.51 -3.89
C THR A 411 10.82 -24.33 -4.63
N THR A 412 10.09 -23.70 -5.56
CA THR A 412 10.57 -22.53 -6.31
C THR A 412 10.75 -21.35 -5.36
N LYS A 413 11.95 -20.76 -5.36
CA LYS A 413 12.32 -19.66 -4.47
C LYS A 413 12.42 -18.32 -5.19
N ASN A 414 12.06 -17.23 -4.51
CA ASN A 414 12.39 -15.88 -4.93
C ASN A 414 13.83 -15.49 -4.52
N ASP A 415 14.28 -14.28 -4.87
CA ASP A 415 15.63 -13.75 -4.54
C ASP A 415 15.87 -13.58 -3.03
N ARG A 416 14.82 -13.64 -2.21
CA ARG A 416 14.92 -13.65 -0.74
C ARG A 416 15.02 -15.07 -0.17
N GLY A 417 15.11 -16.09 -1.03
CA GLY A 417 15.18 -17.49 -0.64
C GLY A 417 13.83 -18.06 -0.17
N GLN A 418 12.73 -17.34 -0.34
CA GLN A 418 11.40 -17.76 0.12
C GLN A 418 10.69 -18.55 -0.97
N SER A 419 10.12 -19.69 -0.59
CA SER A 419 9.27 -20.52 -1.44
C SER A 419 7.89 -19.91 -1.69
N ALA A 420 7.13 -20.49 -2.62
CA ALA A 420 5.73 -20.11 -2.85
C ALA A 420 4.84 -20.35 -1.61
N LEU A 421 5.17 -21.32 -0.76
CA LEU A 421 4.44 -21.57 0.49
C LEU A 421 4.78 -20.54 1.58
N GLU A 422 6.00 -20.00 1.59
CA GLU A 422 6.46 -19.02 2.57
C GLU A 422 6.12 -17.57 2.19
N SER A 423 6.16 -17.25 0.90
CA SER A 423 5.92 -15.90 0.35
C SER A 423 4.56 -15.74 -0.33
N ASP A 424 3.78 -16.82 -0.41
CA ASP A 424 2.48 -16.92 -1.07
C ASP A 424 2.54 -16.85 -2.62
N VAL A 425 1.41 -17.10 -3.29
CA VAL A 425 1.24 -17.19 -4.75
C VAL A 425 1.79 -15.98 -5.50
N CYS A 426 1.62 -14.79 -4.92
CA CYS A 426 2.12 -13.55 -5.49
C CYS A 426 3.62 -13.35 -5.18
N GLY A 427 4.07 -13.70 -3.98
CA GLY A 427 5.39 -13.31 -3.44
C GLY A 427 6.58 -14.07 -4.04
N VAL A 428 6.33 -15.22 -4.65
CA VAL A 428 7.35 -15.96 -5.41
C VAL A 428 7.71 -15.27 -6.73
N CYS A 429 6.77 -14.49 -7.29
CA CYS A 429 6.93 -13.74 -8.55
C CYS A 429 7.13 -12.24 -8.31
N HIS A 430 6.53 -11.69 -7.25
CA HIS A 430 6.53 -10.25 -6.95
C HIS A 430 7.11 -9.93 -5.57
N LEU A 431 8.11 -9.04 -5.52
CA LEU A 431 8.59 -8.44 -4.29
C LEU A 431 8.07 -7.00 -4.17
N VAL A 432 7.19 -6.76 -3.20
CA VAL A 432 6.64 -5.41 -2.97
C VAL A 432 7.71 -4.38 -2.60
N HIS A 433 8.83 -4.82 -2.03
CA HIS A 433 9.99 -3.98 -1.73
C HIS A 433 11.25 -4.73 -2.20
N GLY A 434 12.25 -4.06 -2.79
CA GLY A 434 13.48 -4.76 -3.18
C GLY A 434 13.35 -5.63 -4.41
N ALA A 435 12.42 -5.32 -5.32
CA ALA A 435 12.31 -6.01 -6.59
C ALA A 435 13.43 -5.62 -7.57
N GLN A 436 13.68 -6.51 -8.53
CA GLN A 436 14.71 -6.34 -9.55
C GLN A 436 14.27 -5.46 -10.72
N THR A 437 12.95 -5.33 -10.96
CA THR A 437 12.38 -4.54 -12.05
C THR A 437 11.15 -3.76 -11.60
N GLU A 438 10.71 -2.77 -12.40
CA GLU A 438 9.49 -1.99 -12.14
C GLU A 438 8.22 -2.84 -12.05
N ASN A 439 8.19 -4.01 -12.70
CA ASN A 439 7.08 -4.97 -12.60
C ASN A 439 7.09 -5.75 -11.26
N LEU A 440 7.88 -5.28 -10.31
CA LEU A 440 8.11 -5.88 -9.00
C LEU A 440 8.70 -7.29 -9.05
N TRP A 441 9.42 -7.64 -10.12
CA TRP A 441 9.89 -9.02 -10.32
C TRP A 441 10.81 -9.48 -9.19
N ALA A 442 10.52 -10.67 -8.67
CA ALA A 442 11.10 -11.23 -7.45
C ALA A 442 12.37 -12.06 -7.67
N ARG A 443 12.80 -12.23 -8.93
CA ARG A 443 13.93 -13.08 -9.31
C ARG A 443 14.95 -12.27 -10.10
N ASN A 444 16.22 -12.65 -9.97
CA ASN A 444 17.28 -12.02 -10.74
C ASN A 444 17.03 -12.19 -12.24
N VAL A 445 16.96 -11.07 -12.96
CA VAL A 445 16.80 -11.02 -14.41
C VAL A 445 18.20 -10.87 -15.00
N PRO A 446 18.72 -11.85 -15.77
CA PRO A 446 20.02 -11.71 -16.40
C PRO A 446 20.00 -10.49 -17.33
N GLY A 447 20.84 -9.48 -17.06
CA GLY A 447 20.88 -8.21 -17.81
C GLY A 447 21.44 -8.32 -19.23
N LYS A 448 21.03 -9.34 -19.99
CA LYS A 448 21.59 -9.67 -21.31
C LYS A 448 20.67 -9.29 -22.48
N SER A 449 19.37 -9.09 -22.28
CA SER A 449 18.47 -8.66 -23.36
C SER A 449 18.44 -7.14 -23.51
N THR A 450 18.31 -6.70 -24.77
CA THR A 450 17.98 -5.29 -25.09
C THR A 450 16.55 -4.93 -24.66
N PHE A 451 15.68 -5.93 -24.49
CA PHE A 451 14.28 -5.79 -24.10
C PHE A 451 13.93 -6.76 -22.96
N PRO A 452 13.88 -6.29 -21.71
CA PRO A 452 13.85 -7.16 -20.53
C PRO A 452 12.47 -7.79 -20.23
N ALA A 453 11.40 -7.39 -20.93
CA ALA A 453 10.04 -7.88 -20.66
C ALA A 453 9.90 -9.40 -20.83
N GLN A 454 10.58 -10.00 -21.81
CA GLN A 454 10.58 -11.45 -22.00
C GLN A 454 11.47 -12.19 -21.01
N ASP A 455 12.54 -11.53 -20.53
CA ASP A 455 13.53 -12.15 -19.66
C ASP A 455 12.92 -12.58 -18.33
N LEU A 456 11.85 -11.90 -17.90
CA LEU A 456 11.05 -12.29 -16.74
C LEU A 456 10.60 -13.76 -16.87
N CYS A 457 10.00 -14.12 -18.00
CA CYS A 457 9.55 -15.49 -18.28
C CYS A 457 10.74 -16.46 -18.37
N LEU A 458 11.83 -16.03 -19.00
CA LEU A 458 13.03 -16.84 -19.19
C LEU A 458 13.84 -17.08 -17.89
N THR A 459 13.51 -16.40 -16.79
CA THR A 459 14.08 -16.74 -15.47
C THR A 459 13.66 -18.13 -14.98
N CYS A 460 12.53 -18.65 -15.47
CA CYS A 460 12.00 -19.99 -15.16
C CYS A 460 11.90 -20.88 -16.41
N HIS A 461 11.42 -20.33 -17.53
CA HIS A 461 11.24 -21.04 -18.80
C HIS A 461 12.56 -21.16 -19.57
N LYS A 462 13.53 -21.84 -18.98
CA LYS A 462 14.85 -22.13 -19.57
C LYS A 462 15.26 -23.57 -19.29
N SER A 463 16.23 -24.07 -20.06
CA SER A 463 16.84 -25.37 -19.80
C SER A 463 17.38 -25.43 -18.36
N LYS A 464 17.05 -26.50 -17.64
CA LYS A 464 17.38 -26.69 -16.21
C LYS A 464 16.81 -25.63 -15.26
N GLY A 465 15.81 -24.87 -15.70
CA GLY A 465 15.02 -23.98 -14.85
C GLY A 465 13.72 -24.63 -14.37
N GLU A 466 12.98 -23.89 -13.56
CA GLU A 466 11.82 -24.42 -12.83
C GLU A 466 10.65 -24.80 -13.75
N ALA A 467 10.65 -24.28 -14.98
CA ALA A 467 9.71 -24.61 -16.04
C ALA A 467 10.42 -25.20 -17.27
N ASP A 468 11.45 -26.04 -17.06
CA ASP A 468 12.26 -26.65 -18.13
C ASP A 468 11.45 -27.50 -19.13
N LYS A 469 10.31 -28.06 -18.71
CA LYS A 469 9.36 -28.77 -19.57
C LYS A 469 8.59 -27.86 -20.53
N LYS A 470 8.63 -26.53 -20.33
CA LYS A 470 7.89 -25.51 -21.09
C LYS A 470 8.80 -24.45 -21.67
N VAL A 471 9.93 -24.88 -22.25
CA VAL A 471 10.91 -23.98 -22.88
C VAL A 471 10.56 -23.65 -24.33
N ILE A 472 11.04 -22.50 -24.80
CA ILE A 472 10.96 -22.09 -26.20
C ILE A 472 12.24 -22.55 -26.93
N GLY A 473 12.06 -23.15 -28.09
CA GLY A 473 13.09 -23.68 -28.99
C GLY A 473 13.20 -22.87 -30.29
N GLY A 474 14.12 -23.29 -31.17
CA GLY A 474 14.61 -22.46 -32.28
C GLY A 474 13.63 -22.14 -33.41
N HIS A 475 12.51 -22.86 -33.53
CA HIS A 475 11.48 -22.63 -34.54
C HIS A 475 10.21 -22.07 -33.88
N SER A 476 10.28 -20.78 -33.56
CA SER A 476 9.22 -20.08 -32.84
C SER A 476 8.95 -18.71 -33.46
N HIS A 477 7.80 -18.14 -33.16
CA HIS A 477 7.42 -16.81 -33.60
C HIS A 477 8.39 -15.76 -33.05
N PRO A 478 8.79 -14.78 -33.87
CA PRO A 478 9.75 -13.76 -33.44
C PRO A 478 9.18 -12.89 -32.31
N VAL A 479 10.08 -12.54 -31.40
CA VAL A 479 9.92 -11.55 -30.31
C VAL A 479 11.03 -10.51 -30.46
N ASP A 480 11.01 -9.44 -29.66
CA ASP A 480 11.92 -8.29 -29.73
C ASP A 480 11.87 -7.53 -31.06
N ILE A 481 10.75 -7.65 -31.78
CA ILE A 481 10.50 -6.94 -33.03
C ILE A 481 9.50 -5.81 -32.83
N ASP A 482 9.78 -4.67 -33.46
CA ASP A 482 8.87 -3.54 -33.55
C ASP A 482 7.83 -3.82 -34.66
N PRO A 483 6.54 -3.99 -34.32
CA PRO A 483 5.50 -4.29 -35.31
C PRO A 483 5.25 -3.12 -36.27
N ALA A 484 5.40 -1.87 -35.83
CA ALA A 484 5.16 -0.71 -36.67
C ALA A 484 6.17 -0.62 -37.83
N LYS A 485 7.44 -0.98 -37.58
CA LYS A 485 8.48 -1.12 -38.62
C LYS A 485 8.19 -2.23 -39.63
N LYS A 486 7.21 -3.09 -39.36
CA LYS A 486 6.74 -4.14 -40.27
C LYS A 486 5.38 -3.80 -40.91
N GLY A 487 4.89 -2.58 -40.74
CA GLY A 487 3.57 -2.17 -41.23
C GLY A 487 2.41 -2.86 -40.48
N ILE A 488 2.66 -3.35 -39.27
CA ILE A 488 1.67 -4.02 -38.44
C ILE A 488 1.18 -3.04 -37.37
N ASN A 489 -0.13 -2.80 -37.34
CA ASN A 489 -0.79 -2.08 -36.25
C ASN A 489 -1.44 -3.09 -35.32
N THR A 490 -1.33 -2.89 -34.01
CA THR A 490 -1.88 -3.79 -32.99
C THR A 490 -2.38 -3.00 -31.78
N LYS A 491 -3.39 -3.55 -31.10
CA LYS A 491 -3.88 -3.06 -29.81
C LYS A 491 -3.33 -3.86 -28.62
N LEU A 492 -2.53 -4.89 -28.89
CA LEU A 492 -1.88 -5.70 -27.85
C LEU A 492 -0.76 -4.90 -27.16
N PRO A 493 -0.44 -5.21 -25.88
CA PRO A 493 0.60 -4.49 -25.17
C PRO A 493 1.99 -4.76 -25.79
N LEU A 494 2.69 -3.70 -26.13
CA LEU A 494 4.10 -3.72 -26.55
C LEU A 494 4.98 -3.16 -25.42
N TYR A 495 6.28 -3.45 -25.50
CA TYR A 495 7.21 -3.20 -24.39
C TYR A 495 8.45 -2.42 -24.84
N ASP A 496 8.85 -1.41 -24.09
CA ASP A 496 10.07 -0.64 -24.34
C ASP A 496 11.34 -1.34 -23.81
N LYS A 497 12.49 -0.65 -23.92
CA LYS A 497 13.79 -1.15 -23.46
C LYS A 497 13.89 -1.26 -21.93
N GLN A 498 12.96 -0.67 -21.19
CA GLN A 498 12.86 -0.78 -19.74
C GLN A 498 11.88 -1.90 -19.34
N GLY A 499 11.23 -2.56 -20.32
CA GLY A 499 10.22 -3.58 -20.07
C GLY A 499 8.87 -3.01 -19.64
N LYS A 500 8.64 -1.71 -19.87
CA LYS A 500 7.38 -1.03 -19.58
C LYS A 500 6.47 -1.08 -20.81
N LYS A 501 5.16 -1.12 -20.56
CA LYS A 501 4.16 -1.02 -21.63
C LYS A 501 4.29 0.32 -22.35
N ALA A 502 4.48 0.28 -23.66
CA ALA A 502 4.63 1.45 -24.51
C ALA A 502 3.95 1.24 -25.86
N GLY A 503 3.39 2.30 -26.46
CA GLY A 503 2.72 2.20 -27.77
C GLY A 503 3.68 1.98 -28.95
N ASN A 504 4.95 2.34 -28.80
CA ASN A 504 6.03 2.18 -29.77
C ASN A 504 7.07 1.13 -29.33
N GLY A 505 6.65 0.15 -28.53
CA GLY A 505 7.50 -0.92 -28.03
C GLY A 505 7.69 -2.08 -29.01
N VAL A 506 8.35 -3.12 -28.55
CA VAL A 506 8.49 -4.41 -29.25
C VAL A 506 7.50 -5.44 -28.75
N ILE A 507 7.29 -6.49 -29.56
CA ILE A 507 6.56 -7.70 -29.16
C ILE A 507 7.40 -8.49 -28.16
N ALA A 508 6.79 -8.91 -27.05
CA ALA A 508 7.38 -9.81 -26.06
C ALA A 508 6.43 -10.99 -25.78
N CYS A 509 6.86 -11.99 -25.00
CA CYS A 509 5.98 -13.10 -24.56
C CYS A 509 4.68 -12.56 -23.93
N LEU A 510 4.80 -11.50 -23.12
CA LEU A 510 3.68 -10.81 -22.48
C LEU A 510 2.77 -10.05 -23.45
N THR A 511 3.10 -9.92 -24.74
CA THR A 511 2.18 -9.35 -25.75
C THR A 511 1.03 -10.31 -26.02
N CYS A 512 1.30 -11.61 -26.10
CA CYS A 512 0.32 -12.65 -26.36
C CYS A 512 -0.21 -13.31 -25.07
N HIS A 513 0.66 -13.50 -24.08
CA HIS A 513 0.33 -14.18 -22.84
C HIS A 513 0.03 -13.21 -21.69
N ASN A 514 -0.90 -13.60 -20.82
CA ASN A 514 -1.16 -13.03 -19.52
C ASN A 514 -0.98 -14.11 -18.45
N PRO A 515 0.13 -14.12 -17.69
CA PRO A 515 0.41 -15.17 -16.71
C PRO A 515 -0.65 -15.27 -15.60
N HIS A 516 -1.48 -14.25 -15.43
CA HIS A 516 -2.55 -14.22 -14.42
C HIS A 516 -3.91 -14.72 -14.90
N GLN A 517 -4.06 -15.08 -16.18
CA GLN A 517 -5.36 -15.46 -16.73
C GLN A 517 -5.19 -16.69 -17.62
N TRP A 518 -5.60 -17.85 -17.13
CA TRP A 518 -5.50 -19.12 -17.85
C TRP A 518 -6.30 -19.13 -19.16
N ASN A 519 -7.57 -18.75 -19.10
CA ASN A 519 -8.50 -18.78 -20.22
C ASN A 519 -9.03 -17.36 -20.54
N PRO A 520 -8.83 -16.83 -21.77
CA PRO A 520 -9.30 -15.50 -22.16
C PRO A 520 -10.81 -15.36 -22.32
N GLN A 521 -11.52 -16.44 -22.61
CA GLN A 521 -12.97 -16.44 -22.82
C GLN A 521 -13.76 -16.77 -21.55
N LYS A 522 -13.11 -17.45 -20.59
CA LYS A 522 -13.70 -17.84 -19.30
C LYS A 522 -12.73 -17.51 -18.16
N PRO A 523 -12.65 -16.25 -17.69
CA PRO A 523 -11.64 -15.85 -16.72
C PRO A 523 -11.68 -16.54 -15.35
N GLU A 524 -12.79 -17.20 -15.02
CA GLU A 524 -13.02 -18.06 -13.85
C GLU A 524 -12.51 -19.50 -14.04
N ASP A 525 -12.20 -19.91 -15.29
CA ASP A 525 -11.55 -21.18 -15.57
C ASP A 525 -10.06 -21.05 -15.29
N HIS A 526 -9.60 -21.73 -14.25
CA HIS A 526 -8.20 -21.75 -13.80
C HIS A 526 -7.45 -23.00 -14.28
N GLY A 527 -8.04 -23.83 -15.14
CA GLY A 527 -7.41 -25.06 -15.63
C GLY A 527 -7.66 -26.26 -14.74
N GLY A 528 -7.51 -26.17 -13.41
CA GLY A 528 -7.87 -27.22 -12.44
C GLY A 528 -7.21 -28.59 -12.67
N ASN A 529 -6.34 -29.03 -11.76
CA ASN A 529 -5.51 -30.25 -11.90
C ASN A 529 -4.45 -30.17 -13.02
N ASN A 530 -3.96 -28.97 -13.31
CA ASN A 530 -2.86 -28.69 -14.24
C ASN A 530 -2.98 -29.36 -15.63
N PRO A 531 -4.09 -29.16 -16.35
CA PRO A 531 -4.24 -29.72 -17.69
C PRO A 531 -3.24 -29.09 -18.66
N GLU A 532 -2.79 -29.88 -19.63
CA GLU A 532 -2.01 -29.33 -20.74
C GLU A 532 -2.85 -28.31 -21.52
N GLY A 533 -2.34 -27.09 -21.64
CA GLY A 533 -3.05 -26.03 -22.33
C GLY A 533 -2.97 -26.14 -23.86
N ASN A 534 -3.90 -25.48 -24.54
CA ASN A 534 -4.01 -25.41 -26.00
C ASN A 534 -4.41 -24.00 -26.46
N ALA A 535 -4.81 -23.83 -27.73
CA ALA A 535 -5.12 -22.52 -28.29
C ALA A 535 -6.41 -21.86 -27.74
N LYS A 536 -7.16 -22.55 -26.87
CA LYS A 536 -8.29 -21.97 -26.13
C LYS A 536 -7.88 -21.35 -24.80
N ASN A 537 -6.78 -21.82 -24.22
CA ASN A 537 -6.30 -21.45 -22.89
C ASN A 537 -4.78 -21.23 -22.93
N SER A 538 -3.95 -21.80 -22.04
CA SER A 538 -2.50 -21.54 -22.02
C SER A 538 -2.12 -20.09 -21.75
N PHE A 539 -2.81 -19.44 -20.83
CA PHE A 539 -2.49 -18.08 -20.39
C PHE A 539 -2.59 -17.03 -21.50
N LEU A 540 -3.48 -17.19 -22.48
CA LEU A 540 -3.61 -16.25 -23.60
C LEU A 540 -4.36 -14.97 -23.18
N ARG A 541 -3.99 -13.83 -23.77
CA ARG A 541 -4.71 -12.55 -23.58
C ARG A 541 -6.02 -12.49 -24.34
N LEU A 542 -6.03 -13.06 -25.54
CA LEU A 542 -7.17 -13.10 -26.45
C LEU A 542 -7.30 -14.52 -27.00
N GLU A 543 -8.51 -14.87 -27.41
CA GLU A 543 -8.83 -16.15 -28.03
C GLU A 543 -8.02 -16.40 -29.31
N VAL A 544 -7.51 -17.63 -29.47
CA VAL A 544 -6.94 -18.15 -30.74
C VAL A 544 -7.85 -19.23 -31.34
N ALA A 545 -8.56 -19.98 -30.51
CA ALA A 545 -9.53 -20.99 -30.91
C ALA A 545 -10.86 -20.85 -30.14
N PRO A 546 -12.02 -21.04 -30.80
CA PRO A 546 -12.19 -21.32 -32.22
C PRO A 546 -11.83 -20.16 -33.16
N ARG A 547 -11.85 -18.90 -32.70
CA ARG A 547 -11.63 -17.73 -33.56
C ARG A 547 -10.22 -17.15 -33.45
N PRO A 548 -9.59 -16.71 -34.56
CA PRO A 548 -8.22 -16.21 -34.56
C PRO A 548 -8.11 -14.74 -34.08
N VAL A 549 -8.78 -14.38 -32.97
CA VAL A 549 -8.86 -12.99 -32.49
C VAL A 549 -7.49 -12.43 -32.13
N LEU A 550 -6.66 -13.23 -31.44
CA LEU A 550 -5.30 -12.84 -31.07
C LEU A 550 -4.43 -12.62 -32.32
N CYS A 551 -4.42 -13.58 -33.24
CA CYS A 551 -3.61 -13.53 -34.46
C CYS A 551 -4.07 -12.39 -35.38
N GLY A 552 -5.39 -12.22 -35.55
CA GLY A 552 -6.00 -11.18 -36.36
C GLY A 552 -5.75 -9.76 -35.85
N ASN A 553 -5.35 -9.61 -34.58
CA ASN A 553 -4.95 -8.31 -34.03
C ASN A 553 -3.68 -7.75 -34.70
N CYS A 554 -2.78 -8.61 -35.16
CA CYS A 554 -1.57 -8.23 -35.89
C CYS A 554 -1.63 -8.61 -37.38
N HIS A 555 -2.31 -9.71 -37.70
CA HIS A 555 -2.39 -10.28 -39.04
C HIS A 555 -3.81 -10.20 -39.60
N GLY A 556 -4.42 -9.01 -39.55
CA GLY A 556 -5.83 -8.79 -39.92
C GLY A 556 -6.20 -9.33 -41.31
N ALA A 557 -5.39 -9.01 -42.33
CA ALA A 557 -5.62 -9.52 -43.69
C ALA A 557 -5.44 -11.04 -43.83
N LYS A 558 -4.73 -11.69 -42.90
CA LYS A 558 -4.54 -13.14 -42.90
C LYS A 558 -5.62 -13.87 -42.11
N ALA A 559 -6.36 -13.17 -41.26
CA ALA A 559 -7.52 -13.70 -40.55
C ALA A 559 -8.76 -13.89 -41.44
N TYR A 560 -8.73 -13.41 -42.70
CA TYR A 560 -9.79 -13.64 -43.68
C TYR A 560 -9.94 -15.11 -44.09
N VAL A 561 -9.00 -15.97 -43.71
CA VAL A 561 -9.13 -17.43 -43.84
C VAL A 561 -10.32 -18.00 -43.04
N GLU A 562 -10.74 -17.31 -41.97
CA GLU A 562 -11.91 -17.69 -41.17
C GLU A 562 -13.13 -17.86 -42.09
N LYS A 563 -13.86 -18.97 -41.92
CA LYS A 563 -15.07 -19.32 -42.69
C LYS A 563 -14.86 -19.54 -44.20
N THR A 564 -13.63 -19.73 -44.65
CA THR A 564 -13.32 -20.18 -46.02
C THR A 564 -13.15 -21.69 -46.09
N ASP A 565 -12.94 -22.27 -47.27
CA ASP A 565 -12.69 -23.72 -47.41
C ASP A 565 -11.39 -24.18 -46.72
N HIS A 566 -10.43 -23.27 -46.48
CA HIS A 566 -9.22 -23.55 -45.71
C HIS A 566 -9.42 -23.38 -44.21
N ASP A 567 -10.62 -23.01 -43.76
CA ASP A 567 -11.01 -23.13 -42.37
C ASP A 567 -11.28 -24.60 -42.03
N LEU A 568 -10.24 -25.30 -41.58
CA LEU A 568 -10.34 -26.73 -41.27
C LEU A 568 -11.25 -27.03 -40.09
N THR A 569 -11.68 -26.03 -39.31
CA THR A 569 -12.74 -26.23 -38.30
C THR A 569 -14.06 -26.61 -38.95
N ILE A 570 -14.26 -26.24 -40.23
CA ILE A 570 -15.44 -26.53 -41.03
C ILE A 570 -15.17 -27.74 -41.94
N THR A 571 -14.10 -27.68 -42.73
CA THR A 571 -13.90 -28.62 -43.85
C THR A 571 -13.17 -29.91 -43.48
N ALA A 572 -12.37 -29.90 -42.40
CA ALA A 572 -11.63 -31.08 -41.96
C ALA A 572 -11.45 -31.13 -40.43
N PRO A 573 -12.54 -31.13 -39.63
CA PRO A 573 -12.48 -30.95 -38.17
C PRO A 573 -11.74 -32.07 -37.42
N LYS A 574 -11.57 -33.24 -38.05
CA LYS A 574 -10.82 -34.38 -37.50
C LYS A 574 -9.35 -34.41 -37.93
N ALA A 575 -8.92 -33.50 -38.82
CA ALA A 575 -7.51 -33.42 -39.20
C ALA A 575 -6.65 -33.12 -37.97
N LYS A 576 -5.40 -33.57 -37.97
CA LYS A 576 -4.46 -33.27 -36.90
C LYS A 576 -3.24 -32.55 -37.46
N ASN A 577 -2.75 -31.57 -36.72
CA ASN A 577 -1.44 -30.98 -36.98
C ASN A 577 -0.30 -31.88 -36.42
N MET A 578 0.96 -31.50 -36.61
CA MET A 578 2.12 -32.28 -36.13
C MET A 578 2.21 -32.40 -34.60
N GLN A 579 1.47 -31.56 -33.86
CA GLN A 579 1.35 -31.66 -32.40
C GLN A 579 0.18 -32.56 -31.98
N GLY A 580 -0.49 -33.21 -32.93
CA GLY A 580 -1.63 -34.10 -32.67
C GLY A 580 -2.94 -33.36 -32.39
N GLN A 581 -2.96 -32.03 -32.50
CA GLN A 581 -4.11 -31.18 -32.19
C GLN A 581 -5.07 -31.11 -33.38
N THR A 582 -6.35 -31.16 -33.08
CA THR A 582 -7.43 -30.90 -34.04
C THR A 582 -7.61 -29.39 -34.29
N PRO A 583 -8.28 -28.97 -35.39
CA PRO A 583 -8.70 -27.59 -35.58
C PRO A 583 -9.54 -27.04 -34.43
N ALA A 584 -10.31 -27.88 -33.73
CA ALA A 584 -11.06 -27.46 -32.55
C ALA A 584 -10.14 -27.05 -31.39
N GLU A 585 -8.97 -27.68 -31.23
CA GLU A 585 -8.01 -27.42 -30.15
C GLU A 585 -6.97 -26.35 -30.52
N SER A 586 -6.61 -26.25 -31.80
CA SER A 586 -5.54 -25.38 -32.31
C SER A 586 -6.06 -24.11 -33.00
N GLY A 587 -7.35 -24.07 -33.34
CA GLY A 587 -7.99 -22.97 -34.05
C GLY A 587 -7.66 -22.95 -35.55
N VAL A 588 -8.25 -21.98 -36.26
CA VAL A 588 -8.11 -21.84 -37.72
C VAL A 588 -6.65 -21.72 -38.15
N CYS A 589 -5.86 -20.91 -37.43
CA CYS A 589 -4.45 -20.71 -37.74
C CYS A 589 -3.58 -21.89 -37.29
N GLY A 590 -3.89 -22.51 -36.15
CA GLY A 590 -3.07 -23.59 -35.55
C GLY A 590 -3.11 -24.91 -36.31
N ALA A 591 -4.11 -25.09 -37.17
CA ALA A 591 -4.16 -26.20 -38.11
C ALA A 591 -3.02 -26.16 -39.17
N CYS A 592 -2.46 -24.97 -39.41
CA CYS A 592 -1.44 -24.70 -40.43
C CYS A 592 -0.16 -24.08 -39.88
N HIS A 593 -0.20 -23.42 -38.71
CA HIS A 593 0.94 -22.74 -38.09
C HIS A 593 1.16 -23.17 -36.64
N ILE A 594 2.40 -23.58 -36.30
CA ILE A 594 2.83 -23.86 -34.92
C ILE A 594 3.72 -22.71 -34.43
N ILE A 595 3.18 -21.88 -33.54
CA ILE A 595 3.79 -20.62 -33.12
C ILE A 595 5.05 -20.84 -32.26
N HIS A 596 5.11 -21.93 -31.50
CA HIS A 596 6.25 -22.27 -30.65
C HIS A 596 6.69 -23.70 -30.90
N ASN A 597 8.00 -23.94 -30.94
CA ASN A 597 8.59 -25.28 -31.02
C ASN A 597 8.11 -26.09 -32.23
N GLY A 598 7.91 -25.43 -33.37
CA GLY A 598 7.52 -26.09 -34.61
C GLY A 598 8.64 -26.97 -35.17
N LYS A 599 8.30 -28.09 -35.81
CA LYS A 599 9.29 -28.88 -36.56
C LYS A 599 9.83 -28.09 -37.77
N ASN A 600 8.97 -27.31 -38.41
CA ASN A 600 9.29 -26.60 -39.64
C ASN A 600 9.50 -25.10 -39.41
N LYS A 601 10.66 -24.58 -39.84
CA LYS A 601 10.99 -23.15 -39.76
C LYS A 601 10.20 -22.30 -40.77
N VAL A 602 10.03 -22.81 -41.99
CA VAL A 602 9.43 -22.04 -43.08
C VAL A 602 7.95 -21.84 -42.78
N ARG A 603 7.56 -20.57 -42.60
CA ARG A 603 6.20 -20.13 -42.24
C ARG A 603 5.63 -20.81 -40.99
N LEU A 604 6.48 -21.38 -40.14
CA LEU A 604 6.06 -22.15 -38.97
C LEU A 604 5.06 -23.28 -39.31
N TRP A 605 5.25 -23.93 -40.47
CA TRP A 605 4.28 -24.88 -41.03
C TRP A 605 3.97 -26.04 -40.08
N ALA A 606 2.68 -26.27 -39.81
CA ALA A 606 2.18 -27.18 -38.79
C ALA A 606 2.01 -28.64 -39.23
N ARG A 607 2.41 -28.98 -40.45
CA ARG A 607 2.23 -30.31 -41.05
C ARG A 607 3.55 -30.82 -41.62
N ASP A 608 3.70 -32.13 -41.81
CA ASP A 608 4.83 -32.64 -42.58
C ASP A 608 4.76 -32.12 -44.02
N TYR A 609 5.91 -32.02 -44.69
CA TYR A 609 5.95 -31.64 -46.10
C TYR A 609 5.48 -32.80 -46.98
N GLY A 610 4.61 -32.51 -47.94
CA GLY A 610 4.20 -33.45 -48.97
C GLY A 610 5.22 -33.58 -50.10
N ILE A 611 4.77 -34.12 -51.23
CA ILE A 611 5.59 -34.27 -52.44
C ILE A 611 5.70 -32.96 -53.23
N GLY A 612 6.78 -32.79 -53.98
CA GLY A 612 7.00 -31.61 -54.82
C GLY A 612 8.45 -31.12 -54.82
N LYS A 613 8.81 -30.35 -55.84
CA LYS A 613 10.16 -29.80 -56.03
C LYS A 613 10.46 -28.66 -55.05
N GLY A 614 9.56 -27.67 -54.99
CA GLY A 614 9.69 -26.53 -54.10
C GLY A 614 9.01 -26.74 -52.75
N ILE A 615 9.58 -26.17 -51.68
CA ILE A 615 8.99 -26.26 -50.34
C ILE A 615 7.57 -25.69 -50.27
N MET A 616 7.27 -24.65 -51.04
CA MET A 616 5.93 -24.05 -51.12
C MET A 616 4.89 -25.02 -51.69
N ASP A 617 5.25 -25.82 -52.69
CA ASP A 617 4.34 -26.84 -53.25
C ASP A 617 4.17 -28.00 -52.28
N ARG A 618 5.26 -28.42 -51.63
CA ARG A 618 5.22 -29.48 -50.62
C ARG A 618 4.33 -29.13 -49.43
N MET A 619 4.24 -27.85 -49.05
CA MET A 619 3.27 -27.39 -48.04
C MET A 619 1.84 -27.68 -48.49
N CYS A 620 1.44 -27.25 -49.69
CA CYS A 620 0.10 -27.48 -50.23
C CYS A 620 -0.21 -28.98 -50.39
N ASN A 621 0.73 -29.73 -50.96
CA ASN A 621 0.59 -31.17 -51.21
C ASN A 621 0.63 -32.02 -49.95
N SER A 622 0.94 -31.46 -48.78
CA SER A 622 0.75 -32.15 -47.49
C SER A 622 -0.72 -32.39 -47.15
N CYS A 623 -1.61 -31.56 -47.70
CA CYS A 623 -3.07 -31.68 -47.54
C CYS A 623 -3.73 -32.15 -48.83
N HIS A 624 -3.30 -31.59 -49.97
CA HIS A 624 -3.81 -31.95 -51.28
C HIS A 624 -3.06 -33.18 -51.83
N SER A 625 -3.27 -34.31 -51.16
CA SER A 625 -2.78 -35.64 -51.53
C SER A 625 -3.89 -36.67 -51.38
N GLU A 626 -3.67 -37.90 -51.86
CA GLU A 626 -4.67 -38.98 -51.81
C GLU A 626 -5.19 -39.27 -50.39
N THR A 627 -4.35 -39.07 -49.38
CA THR A 627 -4.66 -39.35 -47.96
C THR A 627 -4.80 -38.09 -47.11
N GLY A 628 -4.49 -36.91 -47.66
CA GLY A 628 -4.51 -35.65 -46.91
C GLY A 628 -5.91 -35.08 -46.68
N SER A 629 -6.02 -34.04 -45.85
CA SER A 629 -7.30 -33.40 -45.53
C SER A 629 -7.97 -32.70 -46.73
N GLY A 630 -7.21 -32.41 -47.79
CA GLY A 630 -7.66 -31.84 -49.04
C GLY A 630 -7.81 -32.85 -50.19
N ARG A 631 -7.90 -34.17 -49.89
CA ARG A 631 -7.93 -35.25 -50.90
C ARG A 631 -8.99 -35.12 -51.99
N ASN A 632 -10.08 -34.40 -51.72
CA ASN A 632 -11.15 -34.18 -52.71
C ASN A 632 -10.79 -33.09 -53.74
N LYS A 633 -9.68 -32.36 -53.55
CA LYS A 633 -9.24 -31.23 -54.37
C LYS A 633 -7.75 -31.35 -54.72
N VAL A 634 -7.30 -32.54 -55.12
CA VAL A 634 -5.92 -32.75 -55.57
C VAL A 634 -5.79 -32.28 -57.03
N PRO A 635 -4.92 -31.31 -57.35
CA PRO A 635 -4.72 -30.87 -58.72
C PRO A 635 -4.03 -31.97 -59.55
N LYS A 636 -4.58 -32.30 -60.72
CA LYS A 636 -3.96 -33.29 -61.64
C LYS A 636 -2.60 -32.85 -62.17
N VAL A 637 -2.41 -31.53 -62.28
CA VAL A 637 -1.17 -30.88 -62.70
C VAL A 637 -0.93 -29.72 -61.77
N SER A 638 0.24 -29.62 -61.13
CA SER A 638 0.57 -28.56 -60.18
C SER A 638 1.88 -27.83 -60.46
N THR A 639 2.63 -28.25 -61.47
CA THR A 639 3.98 -27.73 -61.77
C THR A 639 4.00 -26.90 -63.04
N HIS A 640 4.74 -25.79 -63.06
CA HIS A 640 5.08 -25.05 -64.28
C HIS A 640 6.21 -25.79 -65.04
N PRO A 641 6.35 -25.68 -66.39
CA PRO A 641 7.41 -26.39 -67.11
C PRO A 641 8.80 -26.04 -66.58
N GLU A 642 9.66 -27.06 -66.50
CA GLU A 642 11.01 -26.94 -65.96
C GLU A 642 11.98 -26.24 -66.93
N LYS A 643 13.14 -25.83 -66.39
CA LYS A 643 14.24 -25.17 -67.13
C LYS A 643 13.85 -23.86 -67.80
N GLN A 644 12.81 -23.20 -67.31
CA GLN A 644 12.41 -21.86 -67.74
C GLN A 644 12.98 -20.84 -66.75
N LEU A 645 13.68 -19.82 -67.27
CA LEU A 645 14.12 -18.68 -66.45
C LEU A 645 12.94 -17.73 -66.29
N ILE A 646 12.40 -17.65 -65.07
CA ILE A 646 11.31 -16.73 -64.76
C ILE A 646 11.86 -15.59 -63.92
N ALA A 647 11.84 -14.38 -64.46
CA ALA A 647 12.26 -13.16 -63.79
C ALA A 647 11.08 -12.20 -63.67
N ASN A 648 10.84 -11.68 -62.46
CA ASN A 648 9.73 -10.75 -62.19
C ASN A 648 10.19 -9.46 -61.47
N PRO A 649 11.09 -8.65 -62.07
CA PRO A 649 11.56 -7.41 -61.43
C PRO A 649 10.43 -6.37 -61.26
N GLY A 650 9.42 -6.37 -62.13
CA GLY A 650 8.38 -5.33 -62.16
C GLY A 650 7.14 -5.58 -61.30
N ARG A 651 6.89 -6.83 -60.84
CA ARG A 651 5.69 -7.18 -60.04
C ARG A 651 6.00 -7.97 -58.76
N ASN A 652 7.27 -8.06 -58.35
CA ASN A 652 7.68 -8.74 -57.12
C ASN A 652 7.82 -7.78 -55.92
N SER A 653 7.00 -6.73 -55.88
CA SER A 653 6.89 -5.81 -54.75
C SER A 653 5.60 -6.07 -53.99
N LYS A 654 5.70 -6.37 -52.68
CA LYS A 654 4.56 -6.78 -51.83
C LYS A 654 3.46 -5.72 -51.71
N ASP A 655 3.81 -4.46 -51.95
CA ASP A 655 2.91 -3.31 -51.76
C ASP A 655 2.20 -2.93 -53.07
N GLN A 656 2.47 -3.64 -54.17
CA GLN A 656 1.84 -3.36 -55.47
C GLN A 656 0.60 -4.24 -55.71
N ALA A 657 -0.42 -3.65 -56.34
CA ALA A 657 -1.69 -4.33 -56.65
C ALA A 657 -1.56 -5.55 -57.58
N ASN A 658 -0.44 -5.65 -58.32
CA ASN A 658 -0.12 -6.76 -59.22
C ASN A 658 0.93 -7.72 -58.63
N TYR A 659 1.12 -7.72 -57.30
CA TYR A 659 2.13 -8.54 -56.62
C TYR A 659 2.03 -10.02 -57.00
N PHE A 660 3.10 -10.55 -57.60
CA PHE A 660 3.22 -11.94 -58.01
C PHE A 660 4.57 -12.51 -57.55
N PRO A 661 4.60 -13.29 -56.45
CA PRO A 661 5.85 -13.77 -55.90
C PRO A 661 6.42 -14.96 -56.67
N LEU A 662 7.74 -14.98 -56.83
CA LEU A 662 8.50 -16.18 -57.18
C LEU A 662 9.26 -16.66 -55.95
N PHE A 663 9.51 -17.98 -55.88
CA PHE A 663 10.06 -18.61 -54.69
C PHE A 663 11.34 -19.38 -54.99
N ASP A 664 12.23 -19.39 -54.01
CA ASP A 664 13.34 -20.33 -53.95
C ASP A 664 12.84 -21.72 -53.51
N ASN A 665 13.20 -22.77 -54.25
CA ASN A 665 12.69 -24.12 -54.00
C ASN A 665 13.11 -24.69 -52.64
N ALA A 666 14.30 -24.37 -52.17
CA ALA A 666 14.85 -24.94 -50.93
C ALA A 666 14.32 -24.21 -49.70
N THR A 667 14.31 -22.88 -49.74
CA THR A 667 14.05 -22.02 -48.57
C THR A 667 12.64 -21.44 -48.54
N GLY A 668 11.93 -21.42 -49.67
CA GLY A 668 10.62 -20.76 -49.80
C GLY A 668 10.69 -19.24 -49.66
N ALA A 669 11.90 -18.67 -49.74
CA ALA A 669 12.11 -17.23 -49.72
C ALA A 669 11.67 -16.59 -51.05
N PHE A 670 11.22 -15.34 -50.99
CA PHE A 670 10.91 -14.56 -52.18
C PHE A 670 12.19 -14.26 -52.96
N LYS A 671 12.16 -14.45 -54.27
CA LYS A 671 13.27 -14.12 -55.19
C LYS A 671 12.73 -13.39 -56.42
N THR A 672 13.55 -12.52 -57.00
CA THR A 672 13.22 -11.85 -58.28
C THR A 672 13.35 -12.80 -59.47
N VAL A 673 14.22 -13.80 -59.35
CA VAL A 673 14.39 -14.89 -60.30
C VAL A 673 14.21 -16.19 -59.51
N GLY A 674 13.17 -16.95 -59.82
CA GLY A 674 12.79 -18.13 -59.05
C GLY A 674 11.68 -18.92 -59.72
N ASP A 675 11.12 -19.88 -58.99
CA ASP A 675 10.10 -20.78 -59.51
C ASP A 675 8.67 -20.31 -59.16
N ILE A 676 7.73 -20.59 -60.07
CA ILE A 676 6.30 -20.46 -59.82
C ILE A 676 5.86 -21.67 -58.98
N ALA A 677 5.47 -21.42 -57.74
CA ALA A 677 4.83 -22.38 -56.85
C ALA A 677 3.32 -22.12 -56.72
N CYS A 678 2.57 -23.04 -56.08
CA CYS A 678 1.14 -22.87 -55.77
C CYS A 678 0.82 -21.50 -55.14
N SER A 679 1.66 -21.04 -54.19
CA SER A 679 1.49 -19.76 -53.49
C SER A 679 1.77 -18.51 -54.35
N SER A 680 2.26 -18.67 -55.58
CA SER A 680 2.41 -17.56 -56.54
C SER A 680 1.04 -17.13 -57.04
N CYS A 681 0.22 -18.12 -57.42
CA CYS A 681 -1.14 -17.92 -57.91
C CYS A 681 -2.15 -17.81 -56.77
N HIS A 682 -1.96 -18.56 -55.69
CA HIS A 682 -2.92 -18.64 -54.59
C HIS A 682 -2.46 -17.89 -53.33
N ASP A 683 -3.39 -17.18 -52.68
CA ASP A 683 -3.28 -16.76 -51.29
C ASP A 683 -4.33 -17.49 -50.46
N VAL A 684 -3.87 -18.49 -49.70
CA VAL A 684 -4.74 -19.36 -48.88
C VAL A 684 -5.56 -18.60 -47.84
N HIS A 685 -5.22 -17.34 -47.56
CA HIS A 685 -5.90 -16.53 -46.54
C HIS A 685 -7.06 -15.69 -47.08
N GLN A 686 -7.27 -15.64 -48.38
CA GLN A 686 -8.28 -14.77 -48.98
C GLN A 686 -9.01 -15.53 -50.08
N TRP A 687 -10.33 -15.69 -49.96
CA TRP A 687 -11.12 -16.46 -50.93
C TRP A 687 -11.21 -15.79 -52.31
N ASP A 688 -11.49 -14.49 -52.35
CA ASP A 688 -11.68 -13.70 -53.57
C ASP A 688 -10.70 -12.50 -53.56
N PRO A 689 -9.83 -12.35 -54.58
CA PRO A 689 -8.86 -11.25 -54.66
C PRO A 689 -9.49 -9.85 -54.66
N LYS A 690 -10.79 -9.72 -55.00
CA LYS A 690 -11.52 -8.44 -55.00
C LYS A 690 -12.11 -8.08 -53.64
N GLN A 691 -12.25 -9.05 -52.74
CA GLN A 691 -12.94 -8.87 -51.46
C GLN A 691 -12.01 -9.24 -50.31
N ALA A 692 -11.59 -8.23 -49.56
CA ALA A 692 -10.83 -8.38 -48.33
C ALA A 692 -11.77 -8.71 -47.17
N SER A 693 -12.33 -9.92 -47.17
CA SER A 693 -13.32 -10.35 -46.18
C SER A 693 -13.17 -11.82 -45.82
N GLN A 694 -13.72 -12.18 -44.66
CA GLN A 694 -13.91 -13.57 -44.25
C GLN A 694 -14.82 -14.31 -45.23
N GLY A 695 -14.73 -15.64 -45.22
CA GLY A 695 -15.62 -16.47 -46.02
C GLY A 695 -17.05 -16.49 -45.48
N THR A 696 -17.95 -17.10 -46.25
CA THR A 696 -19.38 -17.18 -45.90
C THR A 696 -19.70 -18.31 -44.91
N GLY A 697 -18.74 -19.22 -44.67
CA GLY A 697 -18.91 -20.43 -43.85
C GLY A 697 -19.46 -21.62 -44.63
N ASN A 698 -19.84 -21.41 -45.89
CA ASN A 698 -20.27 -22.46 -46.80
C ASN A 698 -19.09 -22.93 -47.67
N ASN A 699 -18.97 -24.24 -47.86
CA ASN A 699 -18.00 -24.82 -48.80
C ASN A 699 -18.53 -24.61 -50.23
N LEU A 700 -17.97 -23.62 -50.94
CA LEU A 700 -18.44 -23.20 -52.26
C LEU A 700 -17.46 -23.67 -53.33
N GLU A 701 -17.97 -24.21 -54.44
CA GLU A 701 -17.08 -24.54 -55.56
C GLU A 701 -16.47 -23.27 -56.16
N GLY A 702 -15.13 -23.25 -56.21
CA GLY A 702 -14.35 -22.18 -56.83
C GLY A 702 -14.59 -22.03 -58.33
N LYS A 703 -14.37 -20.81 -58.84
CA LYS A 703 -14.40 -20.45 -60.26
C LYS A 703 -13.08 -19.76 -60.63
N ALA A 704 -12.87 -19.49 -61.92
CA ALA A 704 -11.61 -18.91 -62.44
C ALA A 704 -11.29 -17.47 -61.95
N THR A 705 -12.14 -16.87 -61.11
CA THR A 705 -11.98 -15.50 -60.58
C THR A 705 -11.92 -15.44 -59.06
N ASN A 706 -12.15 -16.55 -58.36
CA ASN A 706 -12.02 -16.74 -56.92
C ASN A 706 -11.32 -18.09 -56.68
N SER A 707 -11.51 -18.76 -55.53
CA SER A 707 -10.78 -19.98 -55.17
C SER A 707 -9.35 -19.70 -54.72
N PHE A 708 -9.22 -18.76 -53.78
CA PHE A 708 -7.96 -18.37 -53.16
C PHE A 708 -6.98 -17.70 -54.10
N LEU A 709 -7.44 -17.01 -55.14
CA LEU A 709 -6.52 -16.32 -56.06
C LEU A 709 -5.89 -15.10 -55.40
N ARG A 710 -4.58 -14.93 -55.62
CA ARG A 710 -3.82 -13.77 -55.13
C ARG A 710 -4.21 -12.49 -55.85
N ILE A 711 -4.40 -12.56 -57.17
CA ILE A 711 -4.75 -11.44 -58.04
C ILE A 711 -5.77 -11.88 -59.10
N GLN A 712 -6.45 -10.91 -59.71
CA GLN A 712 -7.29 -11.18 -60.88
C GLN A 712 -6.43 -11.66 -62.06
N THR A 713 -6.94 -12.64 -62.79
CA THR A 713 -6.21 -13.42 -63.79
C THR A 713 -5.65 -12.61 -64.95
N TYR A 714 -6.31 -11.53 -65.36
CA TYR A 714 -5.83 -10.64 -66.42
C TYR A 714 -4.64 -9.75 -66.01
N ASN A 715 -4.30 -9.68 -64.72
CA ASN A 715 -3.18 -8.91 -64.18
C ASN A 715 -1.93 -9.76 -63.89
N MET A 716 -1.93 -11.06 -64.25
CA MET A 716 -0.84 -11.98 -63.94
C MET A 716 0.36 -11.86 -64.90
N ILE A 717 1.55 -12.24 -64.42
CA ILE A 717 2.79 -12.36 -65.23
C ILE A 717 2.63 -13.29 -66.44
N CYS A 718 1.63 -14.19 -66.41
CA CYS A 718 1.33 -15.09 -67.52
C CYS A 718 1.13 -14.36 -68.85
N LYS A 719 0.57 -13.14 -68.86
CA LYS A 719 0.39 -12.34 -70.08
C LYS A 719 1.72 -11.96 -70.73
N ASP A 720 2.78 -11.78 -69.93
CA ASP A 720 4.08 -11.32 -70.42
C ASP A 720 4.76 -12.41 -71.26
N CYS A 721 4.52 -13.69 -70.94
CA CYS A 721 5.06 -14.83 -71.68
C CYS A 721 4.07 -15.47 -72.66
N HIS A 722 2.77 -15.45 -72.35
CA HIS A 722 1.74 -16.17 -73.12
C HIS A 722 0.77 -15.24 -73.88
N GLY A 723 0.94 -13.92 -73.82
CA GLY A 723 0.09 -12.96 -74.52
C GLY A 723 -1.40 -13.14 -74.19
N LEU A 724 -2.26 -13.10 -75.22
CA LEU A 724 -3.71 -13.22 -75.08
C LEU A 724 -4.17 -14.61 -74.60
N ASP A 725 -3.36 -15.66 -74.79
CA ASP A 725 -3.67 -17.04 -74.34
C ASP A 725 -3.58 -17.21 -72.82
N SER A 726 -2.98 -16.23 -72.12
CA SER A 726 -2.75 -16.28 -70.68
C SER A 726 -3.99 -16.61 -69.86
N LEU A 727 -5.15 -16.06 -70.23
CA LEU A 727 -6.42 -16.33 -69.54
C LEU A 727 -6.86 -17.80 -69.68
N PHE A 728 -6.72 -18.38 -70.88
CA PHE A 728 -7.07 -19.77 -71.13
C PHE A 728 -6.11 -20.72 -70.42
N ARG A 729 -4.80 -20.44 -70.50
CA ARG A 729 -3.75 -21.23 -69.83
C ARG A 729 -3.92 -21.21 -68.31
N PHE A 730 -4.33 -20.08 -67.76
CA PHE A 730 -4.65 -19.97 -66.34
C PHE A 730 -5.90 -20.78 -65.97
N LYS A 731 -7.01 -20.55 -66.68
CA LYS A 731 -8.31 -21.21 -66.39
C LYS A 731 -8.22 -22.73 -66.41
N TYR A 732 -7.42 -23.29 -67.33
CA TYR A 732 -7.25 -24.73 -67.51
C TYR A 732 -5.90 -25.26 -67.01
N TYR A 733 -5.20 -24.50 -66.16
CA TYR A 733 -3.84 -24.82 -65.72
C TYR A 733 -3.72 -26.23 -65.12
N HIS A 734 -4.72 -26.63 -64.33
CA HIS A 734 -4.78 -27.92 -63.65
C HIS A 734 -5.40 -29.05 -64.49
N ASP A 735 -5.88 -28.77 -65.71
CA ASP A 735 -6.44 -29.79 -66.62
C ASP A 735 -5.37 -30.34 -67.57
N SER A 736 -4.94 -31.57 -67.31
CA SER A 736 -3.92 -32.25 -68.12
C SER A 736 -4.32 -32.42 -69.59
N LYS A 737 -5.62 -32.49 -69.92
CA LYS A 737 -6.08 -32.62 -71.32
C LYS A 737 -5.95 -31.32 -72.09
N LYS A 738 -6.03 -30.17 -71.40
CA LYS A 738 -5.98 -28.82 -71.99
C LYS A 738 -4.58 -28.21 -72.00
N ARG A 739 -3.61 -28.86 -71.35
CA ARG A 739 -2.21 -28.43 -71.27
C ARG A 739 -1.31 -28.95 -72.41
N LYS A 740 -1.84 -29.76 -73.33
CA LYS A 740 -1.06 -30.27 -74.48
C LYS A 740 -0.59 -29.10 -75.35
N PRO A 741 0.68 -29.09 -75.80
CA PRO A 741 1.11 -28.10 -76.79
C PRO A 741 0.22 -28.21 -78.02
N MET A 742 -0.23 -27.06 -78.55
CA MET A 742 -0.74 -27.09 -79.92
C MET A 742 0.42 -27.54 -80.81
N PRO A 743 0.17 -28.44 -81.79
CA PRO A 743 1.19 -28.75 -82.78
C PRO A 743 1.71 -27.43 -83.36
N ALA A 744 3.03 -27.28 -83.43
CA ALA A 744 3.61 -26.15 -84.14
C ALA A 744 3.08 -26.16 -85.59
N PRO A 745 2.79 -24.98 -86.18
CA PRO A 745 2.43 -24.91 -87.59
C PRO A 745 3.52 -25.49 -88.49
#